data_AF-A0A401SZP1-F1
#
_entry.id   AF-A0A401SZP1-F1
#
_cell.length_a   1.000
_cell.length_b   1.000
_cell.length_c   1.000
_cell.angle_alpha   90.00
_cell.angle_beta   90.00
_cell.angle_gamma   90.00
#
_symmetry.space_group_name_H-M   'P 1'
#
loop_
_entity.id
_entity.type
_entity.pdbx_description
1 polymer ?
#
loop_
_entity_poly.entity_id
_entity_poly.type
_entity_poly.pdbx_seq_one_letter_code
_entity_poly.pdbx_strand_id
1 'polypeptide(L)'
;ERAGPGGEAAKMRLNIDGLLVYFPYDFIYPEQYSYMLELKRILDAKGHGVLEMPSGTGKTVSLLSLLVAYQMAYPTEVTKLIYCSRTVPEIEKVIEELRKLIDYYEKLSGNNIEFLALALSSRKNLCIHPEVSSQRFGKEVDGKCRSLTASHIRMQHSSNPTVPICQFYEEFDLHGKQVPLTSGIYNLDDLKAYGKQKGWCPYFLARYSILHANIIVYSYHYLLDPKIADLVSKELSRKSVVVFDEAHNIDNVCIDSMSVNITRRMLDQCQNNIETIQKTIQHIKETDAAKLKEEYRQLVEGLKEAHIARETDVYLANPVLPDEILQESVPGNIRTAEHFVGFMKRFVEYLKSRLRVHHVVAENPPSFLKDVFDKVCIERKPLRFCSERLRSLLQTLEIADLSNFSPIILVSNFATLVSTYAKGFTIIMEPFDDKTPTIINPILHFSCMDPSIAIKPVFERFQSVIITSGTLSPLDMYPKILDFRPVIMATFTMTLSRTCLCPLIVGRGNDQVTISSKFETREDIAVIRNYGNLLLEMSAIVPDGIVSFFTSYHYMENIVASWYEQGILENIQRNKLIFIETQDAAETSVALEKYQEACENGRGAILLSVARGKVSEGIDFVHHYGRAVIMFGVPYVYTQSRILKARLEYIRDQFQIRENDFLTFDAMRHAAQCVGRVIRGKTDYGLMIFADKRFARADKRGKLPRWIQEHITDSNLNLTVDEAVQIAKHFLRQMAQPFQQ
;
A
#
# COMPACT_ATOMS: atom_id res chain seq x y z
N GLU A 1 0.69 -28.10 35.11
CA GLU A 1 1.48 -29.13 35.81
C GLU A 1 2.72 -29.44 35.00
N ARG A 2 3.90 -29.57 35.63
CA ARG A 2 5.18 -29.84 34.96
C ARG A 2 5.30 -31.35 34.64
N ALA A 3 5.45 -31.70 33.36
CA ALA A 3 5.73 -33.07 32.93
C ALA A 3 7.25 -33.36 33.00
N GLY A 4 7.59 -34.60 33.37
CA GLY A 4 8.96 -35.09 33.61
C GLY A 4 9.80 -35.36 32.35
N PRO A 5 11.03 -35.88 32.53
CA PRO A 5 12.06 -35.92 31.50
C PRO A 5 11.92 -37.18 30.63
N GLY A 6 11.18 -37.05 29.54
CA GLY A 6 11.16 -37.99 28.42
C GLY A 6 10.86 -37.17 27.16
N GLY A 7 11.75 -37.24 26.16
CA GLY A 7 11.77 -36.34 25.00
C GLY A 7 10.58 -36.49 24.04
N GLU A 8 9.43 -35.94 24.41
CA GLU A 8 8.44 -35.43 23.48
C GLU A 8 8.56 -33.91 23.47
N ALA A 9 8.87 -33.30 22.32
CA ALA A 9 8.84 -31.85 22.18
C ALA A 9 7.49 -31.33 22.69
N ALA A 10 7.51 -30.45 23.70
CA ALA A 10 6.32 -29.99 24.39
C ALA A 10 5.32 -29.36 23.40
N LYS A 11 4.19 -30.03 23.19
CA LYS A 11 3.19 -29.62 22.20
C LYS A 11 2.33 -28.51 22.78
N MET A 12 2.48 -27.26 22.34
CA MET A 12 1.67 -26.15 22.84
C MET A 12 0.29 -26.13 22.17
N ARG A 13 -0.71 -26.57 22.93
CA ARG A 13 -2.12 -26.62 22.55
C ARG A 13 -2.89 -25.58 23.37
N LEU A 14 -3.48 -24.61 22.68
CA LEU A 14 -4.22 -23.52 23.32
C LEU A 14 -5.72 -23.76 23.15
N ASN A 15 -6.47 -23.54 24.22
CA ASN A 15 -7.93 -23.52 24.16
C ASN A 15 -8.41 -22.07 24.16
N ILE A 16 -8.96 -21.64 23.01
CA ILE A 16 -9.53 -20.30 22.79
C ILE A 16 -11.05 -20.42 22.75
N ASP A 17 -11.70 -20.25 23.90
CA ASP A 17 -13.16 -20.35 24.08
C ASP A 17 -13.79 -21.63 23.46
N GLY A 18 -13.09 -22.76 23.51
CA GLY A 18 -13.55 -24.05 22.96
C GLY A 18 -12.98 -24.40 21.57
N LEU A 19 -12.15 -23.55 20.96
CA LEU A 19 -11.38 -23.88 19.77
C LEU A 19 -9.97 -24.30 20.15
N LEU A 20 -9.54 -25.48 19.68
CA LEU A 20 -8.17 -25.95 19.87
C LEU A 20 -7.24 -25.31 18.83
N VAL A 21 -6.32 -24.48 19.28
CA VAL A 21 -5.34 -23.78 18.44
C VAL A 21 -3.96 -24.38 18.67
N TYR A 22 -3.29 -24.77 17.59
CA TYR A 22 -1.90 -25.22 17.63
C TYR A 22 -1.00 -24.01 17.35
N PHE A 23 -0.11 -23.71 18.31
CA PHE A 23 0.80 -22.58 18.20
C PHE A 23 2.22 -23.09 17.93
N PRO A 24 2.92 -22.56 16.91
CA PRO A 24 4.18 -23.14 16.41
C PRO A 24 5.41 -22.83 17.27
N TYR A 25 5.21 -22.32 18.49
CA TYR A 25 6.26 -21.97 19.44
C TYR A 25 5.92 -22.55 20.82
N ASP A 26 6.93 -22.72 21.68
CA ASP A 26 6.75 -23.31 23.01
C ASP A 26 6.16 -22.32 24.04
N PHE A 27 6.20 -21.01 23.75
CA PHE A 27 5.74 -19.95 24.64
C PHE A 27 4.79 -18.99 23.93
N ILE A 28 3.76 -18.57 24.66
CA ILE A 28 2.76 -17.57 24.24
C ILE A 28 2.78 -16.37 25.17
N TYR A 29 2.56 -15.19 24.62
CA TYR A 29 2.37 -13.97 25.39
C TYR A 29 0.90 -13.75 25.80
N PRO A 30 0.63 -13.18 26.98
CA PRO A 30 -0.74 -12.87 27.42
C PRO A 30 -1.53 -12.02 26.41
N GLU A 31 -0.87 -11.07 25.76
CA GLU A 31 -1.48 -10.24 24.71
C GLU A 31 -1.83 -11.05 23.45
N GLN A 32 -1.03 -12.05 23.06
CA GLN A 32 -1.34 -12.94 21.94
C GLN A 32 -2.60 -13.78 22.24
N TYR A 33 -2.74 -14.27 23.47
CA TYR A 33 -3.92 -14.99 23.90
C TYR A 33 -5.18 -14.10 23.88
N SER A 34 -5.06 -12.88 24.44
CA SER A 34 -6.14 -11.90 24.44
C SER A 34 -6.55 -11.50 23.00
N TYR A 35 -5.58 -11.35 22.11
CA TYR A 35 -5.80 -11.08 20.70
C TYR A 35 -6.56 -12.21 20.02
N MET A 36 -6.17 -13.46 20.26
CA MET A 36 -6.87 -14.62 19.70
C MET A 36 -8.32 -14.73 20.21
N LEU A 37 -8.58 -14.38 21.47
CA LEU A 37 -9.94 -14.33 22.01
C LEU A 37 -10.81 -13.30 21.28
N GLU A 38 -10.36 -12.05 21.18
CA GLU A 38 -11.13 -11.01 20.48
C GLU A 38 -11.26 -11.31 18.99
N LEU A 39 -10.21 -11.85 18.36
CA LEU A 39 -10.24 -12.27 16.95
C LEU A 39 -11.29 -13.36 16.73
N LYS A 40 -11.38 -14.34 17.64
CA LYS A 40 -12.41 -15.38 17.57
C LYS A 40 -13.82 -14.81 17.69
N ARG A 41 -14.05 -13.90 18.65
CA ARG A 41 -15.37 -13.25 18.81
C ARG A 41 -15.81 -12.49 17.55
N ILE A 42 -14.88 -11.88 16.81
CA ILE A 42 -15.18 -11.24 15.52
C ILE A 42 -15.69 -12.27 14.49
N LEU A 43 -15.02 -13.43 14.41
CA LEU A 43 -15.37 -14.51 13.48
C LEU A 43 -16.72 -15.14 13.84
N ASP A 44 -16.94 -15.45 15.12
CA ASP A 44 -18.19 -16.03 15.64
C ASP A 44 -19.39 -15.10 15.36
N ALA A 45 -19.19 -13.77 15.52
CA ALA A 45 -20.22 -12.76 15.27
C ALA A 45 -20.44 -12.44 13.77
N LYS A 46 -19.60 -12.94 12.87
CA LYS A 46 -19.66 -12.69 11.42
C LYS A 46 -19.68 -11.20 11.06
N GLY A 47 -18.87 -10.41 11.77
CA GLY A 47 -18.77 -8.98 11.56
C GLY A 47 -17.34 -8.52 11.29
N HIS A 48 -17.16 -7.20 11.17
CA HIS A 48 -15.85 -6.58 10.98
C HIS A 48 -15.23 -6.22 12.34
N GLY A 49 -13.90 -6.11 12.38
CA GLY A 49 -13.20 -5.73 13.61
C GLY A 49 -11.95 -4.91 13.34
N VAL A 50 -11.61 -4.06 14.32
CA VAL A 50 -10.37 -3.27 14.31
C VAL A 50 -9.54 -3.64 15.54
N LEU A 51 -8.35 -4.16 15.32
CA LEU A 51 -7.47 -4.64 16.38
C LEU A 51 -6.13 -3.92 16.32
N GLU A 52 -5.75 -3.25 17.40
CA GLU A 52 -4.42 -2.64 17.56
C GLU A 52 -3.52 -3.58 18.38
N MET A 53 -2.55 -4.21 17.72
CA MET A 53 -1.59 -5.12 18.35
C MET A 53 -0.16 -4.60 18.16
N PRO A 54 0.56 -4.24 19.24
CA PRO A 54 1.91 -3.67 19.16
C PRO A 54 2.87 -4.50 18.32
N SER A 55 3.79 -3.82 17.64
CA SER A 55 4.84 -4.44 16.85
C SER A 55 5.75 -5.33 17.72
N GLY A 56 6.22 -6.44 17.15
CA GLY A 56 7.14 -7.36 17.81
C GLY A 56 6.54 -8.37 18.78
N THR A 57 5.21 -8.44 18.87
CA THR A 57 4.48 -9.40 19.72
C THR A 57 4.04 -10.66 18.98
N GLY A 58 4.49 -10.90 17.74
CA GLY A 58 4.11 -12.10 16.97
C GLY A 58 2.67 -12.07 16.44
N LYS A 59 2.16 -10.88 16.12
CA LYS A 59 0.82 -10.65 15.56
C LYS A 59 0.47 -11.59 14.41
N THR A 60 1.31 -11.65 13.37
CA THR A 60 1.09 -12.48 12.17
C THR A 60 0.91 -13.95 12.53
N VAL A 61 1.79 -14.49 13.39
CA VAL A 61 1.72 -15.88 13.86
C VAL A 61 0.42 -16.13 14.62
N SER A 62 0.09 -15.29 15.59
CA SER A 62 -1.15 -15.45 16.39
C SER A 62 -2.42 -15.40 15.53
N LEU A 63 -2.42 -14.54 14.50
CA LEU A 63 -3.53 -14.41 13.57
C LEU A 63 -3.65 -15.63 12.66
N LEU A 64 -2.54 -16.09 12.06
CA LEU A 64 -2.53 -17.26 11.19
C LEU A 64 -2.90 -18.53 11.96
N SER A 65 -2.36 -18.72 13.16
CA SER A 65 -2.67 -19.88 14.02
C SER A 65 -4.17 -19.97 14.33
N LEU A 66 -4.82 -18.86 14.70
CA LEU A 66 -6.25 -18.89 14.97
C LEU A 66 -7.08 -19.12 13.69
N LEU A 67 -6.76 -18.43 12.59
CA LEU A 67 -7.57 -18.52 11.37
C LEU A 67 -7.47 -19.89 10.71
N VAL A 68 -6.28 -20.51 10.70
CA VAL A 68 -6.10 -21.89 10.23
C VAL A 68 -6.87 -22.86 11.11
N ALA A 69 -6.78 -22.72 12.44
CA ALA A 69 -7.55 -23.56 13.37
C ALA A 69 -9.07 -23.40 13.17
N TYR A 70 -9.55 -22.17 12.96
CA TYR A 70 -10.95 -21.89 12.70
C TYR A 70 -11.42 -22.49 11.38
N GLN A 71 -10.64 -22.35 10.31
CA GLN A 71 -10.95 -22.93 9.00
C GLN A 71 -11.01 -24.47 9.04
N MET A 72 -10.12 -25.10 9.80
CA MET A 72 -10.12 -26.56 9.98
C MET A 72 -11.31 -27.06 10.82
N ALA A 73 -11.70 -26.31 11.86
CA ALA A 73 -12.83 -26.68 12.72
C ALA A 73 -14.20 -26.37 12.08
N TYR A 74 -14.28 -25.27 11.32
CA TYR A 74 -15.53 -24.76 10.73
C TYR A 74 -15.40 -24.48 9.22
N PRO A 75 -15.13 -25.50 8.38
CA PRO A 75 -14.92 -25.33 6.93
C PRO A 75 -16.18 -24.84 6.19
N THR A 76 -17.37 -24.99 6.77
CA THR A 76 -18.64 -24.55 6.19
C THR A 76 -18.89 -23.05 6.40
N GLU A 77 -18.28 -22.46 7.43
CA GLU A 77 -18.40 -21.05 7.77
C GLU A 77 -17.35 -20.21 7.05
N VAL A 78 -16.08 -20.60 7.18
CA VAL A 78 -14.95 -19.90 6.56
C VAL A 78 -14.35 -20.79 5.49
N THR A 79 -14.59 -20.41 4.24
CA THR A 79 -14.11 -21.19 3.09
C THR A 79 -12.68 -20.81 2.71
N LYS A 80 -12.35 -19.51 2.80
CA LYS A 80 -11.09 -18.95 2.29
C LYS A 80 -10.62 -17.79 3.16
N LEU A 81 -9.32 -17.72 3.37
CA LEU A 81 -8.65 -16.61 4.03
C LEU A 81 -7.92 -15.76 2.99
N ILE A 82 -8.16 -14.46 3.04
CA ILE A 82 -7.49 -13.46 2.21
C ILE A 82 -6.65 -12.59 3.13
N TYR A 83 -5.33 -12.70 3.01
CA TYR A 83 -4.38 -11.88 3.74
C TYR A 83 -3.87 -10.77 2.82
N CYS A 84 -4.06 -9.53 3.25
CA CYS A 84 -3.61 -8.36 2.52
C CYS A 84 -2.49 -7.67 3.29
N SER A 85 -1.30 -7.67 2.70
CA SER A 85 -0.13 -6.93 3.19
C SER A 85 0.15 -5.71 2.32
N ARG A 86 1.04 -4.82 2.74
CA ARG A 86 1.37 -3.62 1.96
C ARG A 86 2.46 -3.92 0.93
N THR A 87 3.54 -4.56 1.34
CA THR A 87 4.76 -4.74 0.52
C THR A 87 5.02 -6.20 0.14
N VAL A 88 5.80 -6.44 -0.92
CA VAL A 88 6.16 -7.79 -1.37
C VAL A 88 6.99 -8.56 -0.32
N PRO A 89 7.99 -7.96 0.34
CA PRO A 89 8.73 -8.65 1.41
C PRO A 89 7.83 -9.07 2.60
N GLU A 90 6.78 -8.31 2.90
CA GLU A 90 5.79 -8.71 3.91
C GLU A 90 4.97 -9.93 3.45
N ILE A 91 4.59 -10.00 2.17
CA ILE A 91 3.90 -11.16 1.60
C ILE A 91 4.76 -12.42 1.76
N GLU A 92 6.05 -12.32 1.41
CA GLU A 92 7.00 -13.43 1.56
C GLU A 92 7.15 -13.86 3.03
N LYS A 93 7.30 -12.90 3.96
CA LYS A 93 7.37 -13.20 5.40
C LYS A 93 6.14 -13.94 5.91
N VAL A 94 4.93 -13.52 5.52
CA VAL A 94 3.67 -14.17 5.93
C VAL A 94 3.60 -15.60 5.43
N ILE A 95 4.04 -15.86 4.19
CA ILE A 95 4.05 -17.19 3.59
C ILE A 95 5.04 -18.12 4.29
N GLU A 96 6.23 -17.65 4.65
CA GLU A 96 7.20 -18.44 5.40
C GLU A 96 6.73 -18.73 6.85
N GLU A 97 6.05 -17.78 7.50
CA GLU A 97 5.44 -18.03 8.81
C GLU A 97 4.30 -19.06 8.72
N LEU A 98 3.52 -19.02 7.64
CA LEU A 98 2.51 -20.04 7.37
C LEU A 98 3.14 -21.41 7.12
N ARG A 99 4.30 -21.47 6.44
CA ARG A 99 5.06 -22.71 6.23
C ARG A 99 5.48 -23.34 7.54
N LYS A 100 6.06 -22.55 8.46
CA LYS A 100 6.40 -23.03 9.81
C LYS A 100 5.18 -23.57 10.56
N LEU A 101 4.03 -22.92 10.42
CA LEU A 101 2.79 -23.36 11.05
C LEU A 101 2.34 -24.72 10.49
N ILE A 102 2.27 -24.89 9.17
CA ILE A 102 1.84 -26.16 8.58
C ILE A 102 2.84 -27.29 8.87
N ASP A 103 4.15 -27.02 8.82
CA ASP A 103 5.17 -28.00 9.21
C ASP A 103 4.98 -28.47 10.67
N TYR A 104 4.57 -27.55 11.55
CA TYR A 104 4.25 -27.87 12.95
C TYR A 104 3.00 -28.77 13.05
N TYR A 105 1.96 -28.48 12.25
CA TYR A 105 0.75 -29.29 12.18
C TYR A 105 1.00 -30.70 11.61
N GLU A 106 1.84 -30.84 10.58
CA GLU A 106 2.21 -32.13 10.00
C GLU A 106 2.99 -33.00 11.00
N LYS A 107 3.95 -32.39 11.72
CA LYS A 107 4.67 -33.07 12.81
C LYS A 107 3.74 -33.53 13.93
N LEU A 108 2.67 -32.78 14.22
CA LEU A 108 1.70 -33.12 15.25
C LEU A 108 0.73 -34.23 14.84
N SER A 109 0.27 -34.20 13.59
CA SER A 109 -0.81 -35.07 13.09
C SER A 109 -0.27 -36.36 12.47
N GLY A 110 1.00 -36.38 12.04
CA GLY A 110 1.63 -37.52 11.36
C GLY A 110 1.15 -37.77 9.94
N ASN A 111 0.25 -36.91 9.42
CA ASN A 111 -0.34 -36.97 8.08
C ASN A 111 -0.11 -35.64 7.36
N ASN A 112 0.09 -35.70 6.04
CA ASN A 112 0.15 -34.51 5.19
C ASN A 112 -1.24 -33.85 5.15
N ILE A 113 -1.28 -32.54 5.35
CA ILE A 113 -2.53 -31.78 5.32
C ILE A 113 -2.76 -31.31 3.89
N GLU A 114 -3.96 -31.57 3.36
CA GLU A 114 -4.39 -30.98 2.09
C GLU A 114 -4.71 -29.50 2.27
N PHE A 115 -3.65 -28.69 2.26
CA PHE A 115 -3.73 -27.25 2.46
C PHE A 115 -2.99 -26.51 1.35
N LEU A 116 -3.67 -25.63 0.63
CA LEU A 116 -3.08 -24.83 -0.44
C LEU A 116 -3.01 -23.37 -0.05
N ALA A 117 -1.80 -22.81 -0.02
CA ALA A 117 -1.58 -21.39 0.20
C ALA A 117 -0.74 -20.78 -0.93
N LEU A 118 -1.14 -19.59 -1.39
CA LEU A 118 -0.54 -18.92 -2.54
C LEU A 118 -0.15 -17.48 -2.22
N ALA A 119 1.10 -17.14 -2.55
CA ALA A 119 1.53 -15.77 -2.70
C ALA A 119 1.15 -15.24 -4.09
N LEU A 120 0.48 -14.09 -4.17
CA LEU A 120 0.16 -13.45 -5.44
C LEU A 120 0.80 -12.06 -5.52
N SER A 121 1.44 -11.80 -6.67
CA SER A 121 2.10 -10.54 -6.96
C SER A 121 1.94 -10.14 -8.43
N SER A 122 2.63 -9.08 -8.83
CA SER A 122 2.62 -8.55 -10.20
C SER A 122 3.34 -9.47 -11.20
N ARG A 123 3.08 -9.29 -12.50
CA ARG A 123 3.76 -10.04 -13.57
C ARG A 123 5.27 -9.87 -13.51
N LYS A 124 5.76 -8.68 -13.10
CA LYS A 124 7.19 -8.41 -12.90
C LYS A 124 7.84 -9.43 -11.96
N ASN A 125 7.13 -9.86 -10.93
CA ASN A 125 7.66 -10.76 -9.91
C ASN A 125 7.39 -12.24 -10.20
N LEU A 126 6.61 -12.60 -11.23
CA LEU A 126 6.25 -14.00 -11.55
C LEU A 126 6.59 -14.41 -13.00
N CYS A 127 7.04 -13.48 -13.85
CA CYS A 127 7.37 -13.76 -15.24
C CYS A 127 8.70 -14.51 -15.37
N ILE A 128 8.68 -15.59 -16.15
CA ILE A 128 9.85 -16.44 -16.46
C ILE A 128 10.39 -16.26 -17.89
N HIS A 129 9.65 -15.57 -18.76
CA HIS A 129 10.05 -15.35 -20.15
C HIS A 129 11.27 -14.40 -20.21
N PRO A 130 12.40 -14.79 -20.83
CA PRO A 130 13.66 -14.06 -20.72
C PRO A 130 13.59 -12.63 -21.25
N GLU A 131 12.92 -12.41 -22.38
CA GLU A 131 12.78 -11.07 -22.98
C GLU A 131 11.90 -10.12 -22.16
N VAL A 132 10.91 -10.68 -21.46
CA VAL A 132 9.94 -9.89 -20.68
C VAL A 132 10.47 -9.65 -19.28
N SER A 133 11.09 -10.65 -18.67
CA SER A 133 11.69 -10.59 -17.32
C SER A 133 12.86 -9.59 -17.24
N SER A 134 13.55 -9.33 -18.35
CA SER A 134 14.61 -8.32 -18.44
C SER A 134 14.14 -6.87 -18.24
N GLN A 135 12.84 -6.58 -18.38
CA GLN A 135 12.32 -5.22 -18.29
C GLN A 135 12.24 -4.73 -16.85
N ARG A 136 12.59 -3.47 -16.61
CA ARG A 136 12.62 -2.90 -15.26
C ARG A 136 11.26 -2.39 -14.78
N PHE A 137 10.45 -1.85 -15.70
CA PHE A 137 9.17 -1.21 -15.38
C PHE A 137 7.99 -2.17 -15.55
N GLY A 138 7.08 -2.20 -14.56
CA GLY A 138 5.92 -3.11 -14.57
C GLY A 138 4.98 -2.89 -15.77
N LYS A 139 4.77 -1.64 -16.19
CA LYS A 139 3.93 -1.32 -17.36
C LYS A 139 4.47 -1.90 -18.67
N GLU A 140 5.80 -1.92 -18.83
CA GLU A 140 6.47 -2.47 -20.01
C GLU A 140 6.41 -4.00 -20.00
N VAL A 141 6.62 -4.61 -18.82
CA VAL A 141 6.44 -6.06 -18.61
C VAL A 141 5.03 -6.48 -19.03
N ASP A 142 4.02 -5.74 -18.58
CA ASP A 142 2.63 -6.03 -18.89
C ASP A 142 2.30 -5.85 -20.37
N GLY A 143 2.82 -4.77 -20.99
CA GLY A 143 2.68 -4.49 -22.42
C GLY A 143 3.25 -5.62 -23.27
N LYS A 144 4.53 -5.98 -23.04
CA LYS A 144 5.18 -7.09 -23.76
C LYS A 144 4.52 -8.44 -23.53
N CYS A 145 4.11 -8.72 -22.28
CA CYS A 145 3.37 -9.95 -21.98
C CYS A 145 2.11 -10.04 -22.84
N ARG A 146 1.34 -8.95 -22.95
CA ARG A 146 0.15 -8.89 -23.82
C ARG A 146 0.50 -9.05 -25.30
N SER A 147 1.59 -8.44 -25.76
CA SER A 147 2.06 -8.61 -27.14
C SER A 147 2.43 -10.06 -27.48
N LEU A 148 2.54 -10.95 -26.49
CA LEU A 148 2.81 -12.38 -26.70
C LEU A 148 1.61 -13.29 -26.40
N THR A 149 0.65 -12.83 -25.59
CA THR A 149 -0.48 -13.66 -25.11
C THR A 149 -1.85 -13.23 -25.64
N ALA A 150 -1.95 -12.09 -26.34
CA ALA A 150 -3.23 -11.59 -26.83
C ALA A 150 -3.90 -12.57 -27.80
N SER A 151 -5.23 -12.71 -27.69
CA SER A 151 -5.99 -13.72 -28.44
C SER A 151 -5.82 -13.63 -29.96
N HIS A 152 -5.71 -12.41 -30.51
CA HIS A 152 -5.50 -12.23 -31.96
C HIS A 152 -4.12 -12.71 -32.42
N ILE A 153 -3.09 -12.55 -31.60
CA ILE A 153 -1.72 -13.01 -31.90
C ILE A 153 -1.67 -14.54 -31.85
N ARG A 154 -2.35 -15.15 -30.88
CA ARG A 154 -2.49 -16.60 -30.77
C ARG A 154 -3.20 -17.18 -32.01
N MET A 155 -4.29 -16.56 -32.45
CA MET A 155 -5.00 -16.98 -33.68
C MET A 155 -4.13 -16.80 -34.93
N GLN A 156 -3.41 -15.69 -35.04
CA GLN A 156 -2.47 -15.46 -36.15
C GLN A 156 -1.35 -16.50 -36.15
N HIS A 157 -0.81 -16.87 -34.98
CA HIS A 157 0.20 -17.92 -34.87
C HIS A 157 -0.30 -19.30 -35.32
N SER A 158 -1.57 -19.64 -35.04
CA SER A 158 -2.19 -20.87 -35.57
C SER A 158 -2.22 -20.91 -37.10
N SER A 159 -2.34 -19.75 -37.76
CA SER A 159 -2.28 -19.64 -39.23
C SER A 159 -0.86 -19.49 -39.79
N ASN A 160 0.03 -18.82 -39.05
CA ASN A 160 1.39 -18.47 -39.43
C ASN A 160 2.35 -18.74 -38.25
N PRO A 161 3.11 -19.86 -38.26
CA PRO A 161 4.01 -20.24 -37.17
C PRO A 161 5.20 -19.29 -36.92
N THR A 162 5.36 -18.23 -37.71
CA THR A 162 6.45 -17.25 -37.61
C THR A 162 6.18 -16.15 -36.59
N VAL A 163 4.94 -16.01 -36.11
CA VAL A 163 4.55 -14.97 -35.16
C VAL A 163 5.00 -15.35 -33.73
N PRO A 164 5.67 -14.48 -32.97
CA PRO A 164 6.14 -14.82 -31.63
C PRO A 164 4.98 -14.95 -30.64
N ILE A 165 4.98 -16.04 -29.88
CA ILE A 165 4.01 -16.33 -28.82
C ILE A 165 4.73 -16.76 -27.53
N CYS A 166 4.05 -16.63 -26.39
CA CYS A 166 4.58 -17.12 -25.13
C CYS A 166 4.35 -18.63 -24.99
N GLN A 167 5.38 -19.43 -25.21
CA GLN A 167 5.33 -20.90 -25.06
C GLN A 167 4.79 -21.32 -23.68
N PHE A 168 5.24 -20.67 -22.61
CA PHE A 168 4.82 -20.96 -21.24
C PHE A 168 3.31 -20.78 -20.99
N TYR A 169 2.67 -19.85 -21.70
CA TYR A 169 1.24 -19.61 -21.58
C TYR A 169 0.45 -20.63 -22.39
N GLU A 170 0.88 -20.96 -23.61
CA GLU A 170 0.23 -21.98 -24.44
C GLU A 170 0.24 -23.35 -23.77
N GLU A 171 1.38 -23.77 -23.22
CA GLU A 171 1.49 -25.04 -22.50
C GLU A 171 0.58 -25.08 -21.26
N PHE A 172 0.44 -23.94 -20.57
CA PHE A 172 -0.48 -23.81 -19.44
C PHE A 172 -1.95 -23.87 -19.88
N ASP A 173 -2.31 -23.24 -20.99
CA ASP A 173 -3.69 -23.26 -21.49
C ASP A 173 -4.10 -24.66 -21.98
N LEU A 174 -3.16 -25.42 -22.57
CA LEU A 174 -3.38 -26.78 -23.05
C LEU A 174 -3.49 -27.81 -21.91
N HIS A 175 -2.58 -27.78 -20.94
CA HIS A 175 -2.46 -28.83 -19.93
C HIS A 175 -2.69 -28.35 -18.49
N GLY A 176 -2.30 -27.11 -18.19
CA GLY A 176 -2.26 -26.57 -16.83
C GLY A 176 -3.62 -26.34 -16.18
N LYS A 177 -4.70 -26.16 -16.96
CA LYS A 177 -6.06 -25.99 -16.42
C LYS A 177 -6.66 -27.28 -15.85
N GLN A 178 -6.20 -28.44 -16.32
CA GLN A 178 -6.76 -29.74 -15.93
C GLN A 178 -6.20 -30.25 -14.60
N VAL A 179 -4.99 -29.81 -14.24
CA VAL A 179 -4.27 -30.29 -13.06
C VAL A 179 -4.19 -29.15 -12.05
N PRO A 180 -4.94 -29.20 -10.93
CA PRO A 180 -4.77 -28.21 -9.87
C PRO A 180 -3.36 -28.32 -9.26
N LEU A 181 -2.89 -27.21 -8.69
CA LEU A 181 -1.67 -27.23 -7.88
C LEU A 181 -1.81 -28.26 -6.76
N THR A 182 -0.74 -29.01 -6.53
CA THR A 182 -0.64 -29.93 -5.40
C THR A 182 -0.74 -29.16 -4.08
N SER A 183 -1.27 -29.81 -3.04
CA SER A 183 -1.28 -29.26 -1.69
C SER A 183 0.12 -28.83 -1.27
N GLY A 184 0.24 -27.63 -0.71
CA GLY A 184 1.51 -27.01 -0.40
C GLY A 184 1.42 -25.50 -0.25
N ILE A 185 2.49 -24.92 0.29
CA ILE A 185 2.63 -23.48 0.49
C ILE A 185 3.62 -22.96 -0.52
N TYR A 186 3.13 -22.12 -1.42
CA TYR A 186 3.92 -21.60 -2.53
C TYR A 186 4.22 -20.12 -2.34
N ASN A 187 5.51 -19.82 -2.19
CA ASN A 187 6.03 -18.47 -2.30
C ASN A 187 6.22 -18.06 -3.78
N LEU A 188 6.56 -16.80 -4.05
CA LEU A 188 6.73 -16.28 -5.41
C LEU A 188 7.83 -17.02 -6.18
N ASP A 189 8.94 -17.34 -5.52
CA ASP A 189 10.05 -18.07 -6.14
C ASP A 189 9.75 -19.56 -6.31
N ASP A 190 8.99 -20.15 -5.40
CA ASP A 190 8.52 -21.54 -5.53
C ASP A 190 7.60 -21.70 -6.74
N LEU A 191 6.69 -20.73 -6.95
CA LEU A 191 5.83 -20.69 -8.14
C LEU A 191 6.64 -20.57 -9.43
N LYS A 192 7.71 -19.75 -9.44
CA LYS A 192 8.62 -19.68 -10.59
C LYS A 192 9.35 -20.99 -10.83
N ALA A 193 9.86 -21.62 -9.77
CA ALA A 193 10.58 -22.88 -9.87
C ALA A 193 9.65 -23.98 -10.41
N TYR A 194 8.43 -24.06 -9.89
CA TYR A 194 7.40 -24.98 -10.37
C TYR A 194 7.04 -24.72 -11.84
N GLY A 195 6.81 -23.47 -12.21
CA GLY A 195 6.54 -23.09 -13.60
C GLY A 195 7.68 -23.42 -14.55
N LYS A 196 8.94 -23.23 -14.13
CA LYS A 196 10.12 -23.64 -14.92
C LYS A 196 10.22 -25.16 -15.07
N GLN A 197 9.90 -25.92 -14.02
CA GLN A 197 9.96 -27.38 -14.06
C GLN A 197 8.88 -27.98 -14.98
N LYS A 198 7.68 -27.40 -14.99
CA LYS A 198 6.54 -27.88 -15.78
C LYS A 198 6.39 -27.24 -17.16
N GLY A 199 7.11 -26.15 -17.44
CA GLY A 199 6.93 -25.35 -18.65
C GLY A 199 5.73 -24.39 -18.59
N TRP A 200 5.14 -24.15 -17.42
CA TRP A 200 3.93 -23.34 -17.29
C TRP A 200 4.21 -21.90 -16.85
N CYS A 201 3.36 -20.97 -17.28
CA CYS A 201 3.40 -19.59 -16.83
C CYS A 201 2.98 -19.47 -15.34
N PRO A 202 3.88 -19.08 -14.42
CA PRO A 202 3.56 -19.03 -12.99
C PRO A 202 2.46 -18.02 -12.66
N TYR A 203 2.39 -16.91 -13.40
CA TYR A 203 1.40 -15.86 -13.16
C TYR A 203 -0.03 -16.35 -13.42
N PHE A 204 -0.27 -16.99 -14.56
CA PHE A 204 -1.59 -17.53 -14.89
C PHE A 204 -1.93 -18.77 -14.05
N LEU A 205 -0.93 -19.59 -13.71
CA LEU A 205 -1.07 -20.70 -12.79
C LEU A 205 -1.53 -20.24 -11.40
N ALA A 206 -0.86 -19.24 -10.83
CA ALA A 206 -1.24 -18.66 -9.55
C ALA A 206 -2.66 -18.09 -9.60
N ARG A 207 -3.01 -17.38 -10.67
CA ARG A 207 -4.35 -16.82 -10.88
C ARG A 207 -5.42 -17.90 -10.93
N TYR A 208 -5.24 -18.94 -11.74
CA TYR A 208 -6.21 -20.04 -11.82
C TYR A 208 -6.37 -20.77 -10.48
N SER A 209 -5.26 -20.91 -9.74
CA SER A 209 -5.23 -21.62 -8.46
C SER A 209 -5.85 -20.81 -7.31
N ILE A 210 -6.16 -19.52 -7.51
CA ILE A 210 -6.93 -18.70 -6.56
C ILE A 210 -8.25 -19.38 -6.19
N LEU A 211 -8.92 -20.03 -7.14
CA LEU A 211 -10.20 -20.70 -6.92
C LEU A 211 -10.08 -21.81 -5.88
N HIS A 212 -9.02 -22.61 -5.95
CA HIS A 212 -8.79 -23.80 -5.13
C HIS A 212 -8.03 -23.54 -3.81
N ALA A 213 -7.36 -22.39 -3.69
CA ALA A 213 -6.56 -22.09 -2.50
C ALA A 213 -7.38 -21.82 -1.24
N ASN A 214 -6.88 -22.28 -0.09
CA ASN A 214 -7.44 -22.01 1.24
C ASN A 214 -7.01 -20.64 1.75
N ILE A 215 -5.73 -20.29 1.55
CA ILE A 215 -5.14 -19.00 1.96
C ILE A 215 -4.53 -18.31 0.74
N ILE A 216 -4.81 -17.03 0.59
CA ILE A 216 -4.21 -16.19 -0.44
C ILE A 216 -3.58 -14.97 0.22
N VAL A 217 -2.32 -14.69 -0.11
CA VAL A 217 -1.58 -13.53 0.40
C VAL A 217 -1.22 -12.62 -0.77
N TYR A 218 -1.74 -11.38 -0.77
CA TYR A 218 -1.43 -10.37 -1.80
C TYR A 218 -1.44 -8.94 -1.27
N SER A 219 -1.16 -7.97 -2.14
CA SER A 219 -1.12 -6.54 -1.77
C SER A 219 -2.51 -5.90 -1.72
N TYR A 220 -2.69 -4.85 -0.90
CA TYR A 220 -3.94 -4.05 -0.82
C TYR A 220 -4.52 -3.65 -2.18
N HIS A 221 -3.64 -3.28 -3.12
CA HIS A 221 -4.07 -2.79 -4.45
C HIS A 221 -4.86 -3.84 -5.23
N TYR A 222 -4.67 -5.13 -4.97
CA TYR A 222 -5.44 -6.19 -5.64
C TYR A 222 -6.89 -6.29 -5.15
N LEU A 223 -7.20 -5.73 -3.97
CA LEU A 223 -8.54 -5.75 -3.40
C LEU A 223 -9.23 -4.39 -3.42
N LEU A 224 -8.47 -3.32 -3.24
CA LEU A 224 -9.00 -1.95 -3.13
C LEU A 224 -9.02 -1.20 -4.46
N ASP A 225 -8.10 -1.51 -5.39
CA ASP A 225 -8.16 -0.88 -6.71
C ASP A 225 -9.27 -1.56 -7.53
N PRO A 226 -10.37 -0.86 -7.85
CA PRO A 226 -11.48 -1.45 -8.59
C PRO A 226 -11.06 -2.02 -9.95
N LYS A 227 -10.00 -1.46 -10.58
CA LYS A 227 -9.49 -1.94 -11.87
C LYS A 227 -8.88 -3.34 -11.80
N ILE A 228 -8.39 -3.73 -10.62
CA ILE A 228 -7.72 -5.01 -10.39
C ILE A 228 -8.64 -5.94 -9.59
N ALA A 229 -9.38 -5.38 -8.63
CA ALA A 229 -10.27 -6.10 -7.75
C ALA A 229 -11.33 -6.87 -8.52
N ASP A 230 -11.92 -6.33 -9.58
CA ASP A 230 -12.92 -7.08 -10.36
C ASP A 230 -12.36 -8.37 -10.99
N LEU A 231 -11.06 -8.40 -11.30
CA LEU A 231 -10.39 -9.55 -11.92
C LEU A 231 -10.15 -10.69 -10.93
N VAL A 232 -9.89 -10.35 -9.67
CA VAL A 232 -9.48 -11.30 -8.63
C VAL A 232 -10.62 -11.57 -7.67
N SER A 233 -11.31 -10.51 -7.23
CA SER A 233 -12.38 -10.60 -6.26
C SER A 233 -13.55 -11.38 -6.80
N LYS A 234 -13.96 -11.23 -8.09
CA LYS A 234 -15.15 -11.89 -8.66
C LYS A 234 -15.17 -13.41 -8.44
N GLU A 235 -14.00 -14.03 -8.44
CA GLU A 235 -13.78 -15.46 -8.22
C GLU A 235 -13.83 -15.89 -6.74
N LEU A 236 -13.85 -14.94 -5.79
CA LEU A 236 -13.83 -15.20 -4.35
C LEU A 236 -15.26 -15.34 -3.77
N SER A 237 -15.42 -16.32 -2.88
CA SER A 237 -16.68 -16.60 -2.19
C SER A 237 -17.01 -15.53 -1.15
N ARG A 238 -18.31 -15.28 -0.90
CA ARG A 238 -18.79 -14.37 0.16
C ARG A 238 -18.39 -14.83 1.57
N LYS A 239 -18.23 -16.15 1.75
CA LYS A 239 -17.77 -16.81 2.99
C LYS A 239 -16.24 -16.76 3.15
N SER A 240 -15.63 -15.64 2.78
CA SER A 240 -14.19 -15.41 2.93
C SER A 240 -13.94 -14.40 4.05
N VAL A 241 -12.85 -14.60 4.78
CA VAL A 241 -12.36 -13.65 5.79
C VAL A 241 -11.22 -12.85 5.16
N VAL A 242 -11.29 -11.53 5.27
CA VAL A 242 -10.23 -10.62 4.79
C VAL A 242 -9.48 -10.05 5.98
N VAL A 243 -8.15 -10.10 5.93
CA VAL A 243 -7.26 -9.50 6.93
C VAL A 243 -6.43 -8.43 6.26
N PHE A 244 -6.56 -7.19 6.71
CA PHE A 244 -5.63 -6.11 6.37
C PHE A 244 -4.59 -5.98 7.47
N ASP A 245 -3.36 -6.40 7.18
CA ASP A 245 -2.21 -6.25 8.06
C ASP A 245 -1.44 -4.97 7.74
N GLU A 246 -0.92 -4.28 8.75
CA GLU A 246 -0.32 -2.94 8.66
C GLU A 246 -1.21 -1.85 8.04
N ALA A 247 -2.52 -1.96 8.30
CA ALA A 247 -3.58 -1.14 7.71
C ALA A 247 -3.64 0.33 8.18
N HIS A 248 -2.53 0.92 8.62
CA HIS A 248 -2.51 2.31 9.08
C HIS A 248 -2.81 3.30 7.95
N ASN A 249 -2.39 3.02 6.70
CA ASN A 249 -2.52 3.90 5.52
C ASN A 249 -3.68 3.52 4.57
N ILE A 250 -4.66 2.75 5.03
CA ILE A 250 -5.76 2.27 4.17
C ILE A 250 -6.54 3.41 3.50
N ASP A 251 -6.73 4.53 4.20
CA ASP A 251 -7.41 5.72 3.68
C ASP A 251 -6.67 6.34 2.48
N ASN A 252 -5.35 6.44 2.56
CA ASN A 252 -4.52 6.97 1.47
C ASN A 252 -4.54 6.01 0.27
N VAL A 253 -4.49 4.70 0.49
CA VAL A 253 -4.56 3.70 -0.60
C VAL A 253 -5.92 3.78 -1.32
N CYS A 254 -7.01 3.93 -0.58
CA CYS A 254 -8.35 4.14 -1.15
C CYS A 254 -8.41 5.42 -1.99
N ILE A 255 -7.88 6.54 -1.48
CA ILE A 255 -7.84 7.81 -2.19
C ILE A 255 -7.01 7.71 -3.47
N ASP A 256 -5.82 7.15 -3.38
CA ASP A 256 -4.89 7.01 -4.50
C ASP A 256 -5.49 6.14 -5.61
N SER A 257 -6.21 5.07 -5.26
CA SER A 257 -6.84 4.15 -6.23
C SER A 257 -7.89 4.82 -7.12
N MET A 258 -8.62 5.80 -6.56
CA MET A 258 -9.71 6.52 -7.23
C MET A 258 -9.28 7.88 -7.79
N SER A 259 -8.13 8.40 -7.36
CA SER A 259 -7.59 9.66 -7.84
C SER A 259 -6.90 9.53 -9.20
N VAL A 260 -6.95 10.58 -10.01
CA VAL A 260 -6.30 10.63 -11.32
C VAL A 260 -5.62 11.99 -11.51
N ASN A 261 -4.35 11.95 -11.91
CA ASN A 261 -3.57 13.15 -12.21
C ASN A 261 -3.31 13.23 -13.72
N ILE A 262 -3.67 14.36 -14.32
CA ILE A 262 -3.50 14.64 -15.76
C ILE A 262 -2.52 15.80 -15.92
N THR A 263 -1.43 15.58 -16.66
CA THR A 263 -0.44 16.62 -16.98
C THR A 263 -0.57 17.06 -18.43
N ARG A 264 -0.07 18.25 -18.75
CA ARG A 264 -0.02 18.73 -20.15
C ARG A 264 0.73 17.77 -21.09
N ARG A 265 1.87 17.23 -20.64
CA ARG A 265 2.65 16.24 -21.42
C ARG A 265 1.82 15.02 -21.77
N MET A 266 1.00 14.54 -20.84
CA MET A 266 0.09 13.41 -21.10
C MET A 266 -0.97 13.76 -22.13
N LEU A 267 -1.53 14.97 -22.12
CA LEU A 267 -2.53 15.37 -23.13
C LEU A 267 -1.93 15.54 -24.53
N ASP A 268 -0.68 15.98 -24.63
CA ASP A 268 0.02 16.04 -25.91
C ASP A 268 0.31 14.63 -26.45
N GLN A 269 0.70 13.68 -25.58
CA GLN A 269 0.80 12.27 -25.94
C GLN A 269 -0.57 11.66 -26.32
N CYS A 270 -1.65 12.03 -25.62
CA CYS A 270 -3.01 11.60 -25.97
C CYS A 270 -3.39 12.02 -27.38
N GLN A 271 -3.03 13.25 -27.79
CA GLN A 271 -3.32 13.76 -29.12
C GLN A 271 -2.63 12.91 -30.21
N ASN A 272 -1.35 12.57 -30.01
CA ASN A 272 -0.61 11.68 -30.90
C ASN A 272 -1.22 10.27 -30.95
N ASN A 273 -1.67 9.75 -29.80
CA ASN A 273 -2.34 8.46 -29.71
C ASN A 273 -3.67 8.44 -30.48
N ILE A 274 -4.45 9.51 -30.38
CA ILE A 274 -5.71 9.67 -31.12
C ILE A 274 -5.44 9.69 -32.63
N GLU A 275 -4.41 10.41 -33.07
CA GLU A 275 -4.01 10.45 -34.49
C GLU A 275 -3.52 9.09 -35.00
N THR A 276 -2.81 8.34 -34.16
CA THR A 276 -2.37 6.98 -34.48
C THR A 276 -3.57 6.05 -34.62
N ILE A 277 -4.52 6.10 -33.67
CA ILE A 277 -5.77 5.35 -33.71
C ILE A 277 -6.57 5.70 -34.97
N GLN A 278 -6.66 6.98 -35.32
CA GLN A 278 -7.37 7.44 -36.52
C GLN A 278 -6.75 6.85 -37.80
N LYS A 279 -5.42 6.84 -37.92
CA LYS A 279 -4.72 6.23 -39.06
C LYS A 279 -4.96 4.72 -39.12
N THR A 280 -4.90 4.02 -37.98
CA THR A 280 -5.16 2.57 -37.94
C THR A 280 -6.61 2.23 -38.30
N ILE A 281 -7.59 3.04 -37.89
CA ILE A 281 -8.99 2.86 -38.27
C ILE A 281 -9.15 3.00 -39.78
N GLN A 282 -8.50 4.00 -40.40
CA GLN A 282 -8.56 4.20 -41.84
C GLN A 282 -7.96 2.99 -42.58
N HIS A 283 -6.81 2.49 -42.13
CA HIS A 283 -6.18 1.31 -42.71
C HIS A 283 -7.03 0.04 -42.57
N ILE A 284 -7.66 -0.18 -41.40
CA ILE A 284 -8.55 -1.33 -41.17
C ILE A 284 -9.83 -1.21 -42.00
N LYS A 285 -10.34 0.00 -42.24
CA LYS A 285 -11.50 0.22 -43.11
C LYS A 285 -11.20 -0.15 -44.57
N GLU A 286 -9.97 0.08 -45.02
CA GLU A 286 -9.50 -0.29 -46.36
C GLU A 286 -9.24 -1.80 -46.49
N THR A 287 -8.73 -2.45 -45.43
CA THR A 287 -8.36 -3.88 -45.44
C THR A 287 -9.50 -4.82 -45.06
N ASP A 288 -10.25 -4.52 -43.99
CA ASP A 288 -11.27 -5.40 -43.42
C ASP A 288 -12.41 -4.63 -42.73
N ALA A 289 -13.31 -4.05 -43.54
CA ALA A 289 -14.50 -3.36 -43.05
C ALA A 289 -15.52 -4.30 -42.35
N ALA A 290 -15.39 -5.62 -42.49
CA ALA A 290 -16.31 -6.57 -41.87
C ALA A 290 -16.12 -6.63 -40.35
N LYS A 291 -14.87 -6.59 -39.86
CA LYS A 291 -14.56 -6.54 -38.40
C LYS A 291 -15.23 -5.36 -37.69
N LEU A 292 -15.19 -4.17 -38.30
CA LEU A 292 -15.81 -2.97 -37.72
C LEU A 292 -17.35 -3.05 -37.71
N LYS A 293 -17.96 -3.70 -38.71
CA LYS A 293 -19.41 -3.94 -38.76
C LYS A 293 -19.86 -4.96 -37.73
N GLU A 294 -19.04 -5.98 -37.48
CA GLU A 294 -19.30 -6.98 -36.45
C GLU A 294 -19.22 -6.38 -35.05
N GLU A 295 -18.21 -5.55 -34.78
CA GLU A 295 -18.14 -4.80 -33.51
C GLU A 295 -19.38 -3.91 -33.32
N TYR A 296 -19.81 -3.20 -34.36
CA TYR A 296 -21.03 -2.38 -34.29
C TYR A 296 -22.25 -3.21 -33.89
N ARG A 297 -22.38 -4.44 -34.42
CA ARG A 297 -23.48 -5.35 -34.08
C ARG A 297 -23.42 -5.80 -32.63
N GLN A 298 -22.24 -6.21 -32.16
CA GLN A 298 -22.00 -6.61 -30.77
C GLN A 298 -22.30 -5.47 -29.77
N LEU A 299 -21.98 -4.22 -30.13
CA LEU A 299 -22.31 -3.04 -29.32
C LEU A 299 -23.82 -2.73 -29.28
N VAL A 300 -24.59 -3.16 -30.28
CA VAL A 300 -26.05 -2.96 -30.37
C VAL A 300 -26.82 -4.05 -29.63
N GLU A 301 -26.38 -5.30 -29.73
CA GLU A 301 -27.01 -6.46 -29.07
C GLU A 301 -26.78 -6.47 -27.55
N GLY A 302 -25.77 -5.74 -27.08
CA GLY A 302 -25.51 -5.49 -25.66
C GLY A 302 -24.20 -6.11 -25.18
N LEU A 303 -23.52 -5.39 -24.29
CA LEU A 303 -22.15 -5.70 -23.87
C LEU A 303 -21.99 -7.01 -23.07
N LYS A 304 -23.06 -7.59 -22.53
CA LYS A 304 -23.00 -8.74 -21.61
C LYS A 304 -22.54 -10.04 -22.28
N GLU A 305 -23.03 -10.37 -23.47
CA GLU A 305 -22.71 -11.66 -24.10
C GLU A 305 -21.28 -11.72 -24.66
N ALA A 306 -20.77 -10.59 -25.16
CA ALA A 306 -19.40 -10.49 -25.67
C ALA A 306 -18.32 -10.51 -24.56
N HIS A 307 -18.64 -10.05 -23.34
CA HIS A 307 -17.70 -10.02 -22.20
C HIS A 307 -17.55 -11.39 -21.51
N ILE A 308 -18.60 -12.22 -21.51
CA ILE A 308 -18.59 -13.55 -20.86
C ILE A 308 -17.78 -14.56 -21.69
N ALA A 309 -17.70 -14.39 -23.01
CA ALA A 309 -17.09 -15.36 -23.92
C ALA A 309 -15.55 -15.28 -24.04
N ARG A 310 -14.86 -14.29 -23.42
CA ARG A 310 -13.41 -14.09 -23.59
C ARG A 310 -12.70 -13.74 -22.28
N GLU A 311 -12.62 -14.72 -21.38
CA GLU A 311 -11.94 -14.65 -20.08
C GLU A 311 -10.42 -14.36 -20.14
N THR A 312 -9.78 -14.55 -21.30
CA THR A 312 -8.31 -14.49 -21.43
C THR A 312 -7.73 -13.08 -21.55
N ASP A 313 -8.50 -12.09 -22.02
CA ASP A 313 -8.00 -10.75 -22.35
C ASP A 313 -8.40 -9.64 -21.35
N VAL A 314 -8.84 -10.02 -20.15
CA VAL A 314 -9.30 -9.07 -19.13
C VAL A 314 -8.08 -8.45 -18.41
N TYR A 315 -7.40 -7.49 -19.06
CA TYR A 315 -6.31 -6.69 -18.49
C TYR A 315 -6.74 -5.27 -18.09
N LEU A 316 -7.94 -4.84 -18.49
CA LEU A 316 -8.49 -3.53 -18.16
C LEU A 316 -9.90 -3.74 -17.62
N ALA A 317 -10.04 -4.11 -16.34
CA ALA A 317 -11.37 -4.08 -15.75
C ALA A 317 -11.87 -2.63 -15.70
N ASN A 318 -13.17 -2.48 -15.87
CA ASN A 318 -13.85 -1.20 -15.91
C ASN A 318 -13.65 -0.50 -14.57
N PRO A 319 -13.13 0.73 -14.52
CA PRO A 319 -13.00 1.43 -13.25
C PRO A 319 -14.42 1.78 -12.79
N VAL A 320 -14.93 1.00 -11.83
CA VAL A 320 -15.93 1.49 -10.88
C VAL A 320 -17.26 1.92 -11.53
N LEU A 321 -17.79 1.10 -12.43
CA LEU A 321 -19.21 1.19 -12.75
C LEU A 321 -19.95 0.17 -11.88
N PRO A 322 -20.89 0.60 -11.02
CA PRO A 322 -21.85 -0.31 -10.40
C PRO A 322 -22.39 -1.33 -11.40
N ASP A 323 -22.56 -2.59 -10.98
CA ASP A 323 -23.01 -3.70 -11.86
C ASP A 323 -24.32 -3.40 -12.62
N GLU A 324 -25.12 -2.48 -12.10
CA GLU A 324 -26.36 -1.98 -12.72
C GLU A 324 -26.11 -1.18 -14.01
N ILE A 325 -24.97 -0.49 -14.10
CA ILE A 325 -24.59 0.39 -15.22
C ILE A 325 -24.05 -0.42 -16.39
N LEU A 326 -23.40 -1.55 -16.10
CA LEU A 326 -22.89 -2.50 -17.10
C LEU A 326 -24.01 -3.15 -17.92
N GLN A 327 -25.27 -3.01 -17.52
CA GLN A 327 -26.42 -3.60 -18.20
C GLN A 327 -27.03 -2.70 -19.27
N GLU A 328 -26.62 -1.43 -19.32
CA GLU A 328 -27.13 -0.48 -20.31
C GLU A 328 -26.40 -0.61 -21.65
N SER A 329 -27.15 -0.47 -22.75
CA SER A 329 -26.57 -0.42 -24.10
C SER A 329 -25.73 0.85 -24.31
N VAL A 330 -24.63 0.72 -25.05
CA VAL A 330 -23.77 1.85 -25.41
C VAL A 330 -24.57 2.90 -26.21
N PRO A 331 -24.49 4.20 -25.84
CA PRO A 331 -25.16 5.29 -26.55
C PRO A 331 -24.83 5.33 -28.05
N GLY A 332 -25.84 5.60 -28.88
CA GLY A 332 -25.71 5.64 -30.34
C GLY A 332 -24.58 6.53 -30.86
N ASN A 333 -24.35 7.67 -30.19
CA ASN A 333 -23.38 8.70 -30.60
C ASN A 333 -21.91 8.22 -30.58
N ILE A 334 -21.59 7.15 -29.83
CA ILE A 334 -20.21 6.63 -29.70
C ILE A 334 -20.05 5.23 -30.30
N ARG A 335 -21.05 4.71 -31.02
CA ARG A 335 -21.00 3.36 -31.60
C ARG A 335 -19.97 3.26 -32.71
N THR A 336 -19.94 4.21 -33.65
CA THR A 336 -18.95 4.19 -34.72
C THR A 336 -17.58 4.65 -34.21
N ALA A 337 -16.52 4.00 -34.69
CA ALA A 337 -15.16 4.31 -34.28
C ALA A 337 -14.76 5.76 -34.63
N GLU A 338 -15.17 6.26 -35.80
CA GLU A 338 -14.87 7.63 -36.24
C GLU A 338 -15.53 8.69 -35.35
N HIS A 339 -16.78 8.50 -34.95
CA HIS A 339 -17.45 9.43 -34.02
C HIS A 339 -16.82 9.36 -32.64
N PHE A 340 -16.41 8.18 -32.16
CA PHE A 340 -15.71 8.05 -30.89
C PHE A 340 -14.34 8.75 -30.89
N VAL A 341 -13.55 8.62 -31.96
CA VAL A 341 -12.27 9.35 -32.10
C VAL A 341 -12.50 10.86 -32.16
N GLY A 342 -13.51 11.31 -32.90
CA GLY A 342 -13.90 12.72 -32.93
C GLY A 342 -14.35 13.25 -31.56
N PHE A 343 -15.11 12.45 -30.82
CA PHE A 343 -15.52 12.71 -29.45
C PHE A 343 -14.31 12.86 -28.50
N MET A 344 -13.38 11.91 -28.54
CA MET A 344 -12.17 11.95 -27.72
C MET A 344 -11.29 13.15 -28.04
N LYS A 345 -11.15 13.49 -29.34
CA LYS A 345 -10.42 14.68 -29.77
C LYS A 345 -11.02 15.96 -29.19
N ARG A 346 -12.35 16.11 -29.26
CA ARG A 346 -13.06 17.25 -28.66
C ARG A 346 -12.86 17.33 -27.14
N PHE A 347 -12.95 16.19 -26.46
CA PHE A 347 -12.77 16.14 -25.01
C PHE A 347 -11.33 16.47 -24.58
N VAL A 348 -10.32 15.94 -25.29
CA VAL A 348 -8.90 16.26 -25.03
C VAL A 348 -8.60 17.73 -25.28
N GLU A 349 -9.11 18.32 -26.35
CA GLU A 349 -8.93 19.76 -26.62
C GLU A 349 -9.61 20.64 -25.56
N TYR A 350 -10.76 20.22 -25.05
CA TYR A 350 -11.39 20.88 -23.91
C TYR A 350 -10.51 20.82 -22.66
N LEU A 351 -9.95 19.66 -22.32
CA LEU A 351 -9.02 19.54 -21.18
C LEU A 351 -7.78 20.41 -21.36
N LYS A 352 -7.22 20.46 -22.58
CA LYS A 352 -6.11 21.37 -22.91
C LYS A 352 -6.52 22.84 -22.74
N SER A 353 -7.71 23.23 -23.16
CA SER A 353 -8.24 24.59 -22.97
C SER A 353 -8.36 24.94 -21.48
N ARG A 354 -8.87 24.02 -20.66
CA ARG A 354 -9.00 24.19 -19.20
C ARG A 354 -7.64 24.29 -18.49
N LEU A 355 -6.64 23.53 -18.93
CA LEU A 355 -5.27 23.58 -18.38
C LEU A 355 -4.48 24.84 -18.78
N ARG A 356 -4.98 25.68 -19.69
CA ARG A 356 -4.34 26.97 -20.03
C ARG A 356 -4.63 28.08 -19.01
N VAL A 357 -5.54 27.85 -18.06
CA VAL A 357 -5.90 28.84 -17.04
C VAL A 357 -4.69 29.09 -16.12
N HIS A 358 -4.33 30.37 -15.91
CA HIS A 358 -3.14 30.78 -15.14
C HIS A 358 -3.37 30.92 -13.63
N HIS A 359 -4.59 30.71 -13.15
CA HIS A 359 -4.91 30.72 -11.72
C HIS A 359 -5.40 29.34 -11.27
N VAL A 360 -5.25 29.07 -9.98
CA VAL A 360 -5.74 27.82 -9.39
C VAL A 360 -7.26 27.82 -9.40
N VAL A 361 -7.86 26.73 -9.87
CA VAL A 361 -9.32 26.54 -9.92
C VAL A 361 -9.69 25.24 -9.22
N ALA A 362 -10.64 25.31 -8.29
CA ALA A 362 -11.24 24.15 -7.64
C ALA A 362 -12.72 24.06 -8.03
N GLU A 363 -13.13 22.91 -8.56
CA GLU A 363 -14.49 22.67 -9.05
C GLU A 363 -15.02 21.33 -8.57
N ASN A 364 -16.35 21.27 -8.39
CA ASN A 364 -17.05 20.02 -8.16
C ASN A 364 -17.35 19.31 -9.50
N PRO A 365 -17.34 17.97 -9.57
CA PRO A 365 -17.60 17.22 -10.80
C PRO A 365 -18.89 17.61 -11.55
N PRO A 366 -20.03 17.88 -10.88
CA PRO A 366 -21.24 18.34 -11.57
C PRO A 366 -21.09 19.70 -12.25
N SER A 367 -20.34 20.62 -11.64
CA SER A 367 -20.05 21.94 -12.23
C SER A 367 -19.16 21.78 -13.47
N PHE A 368 -18.17 20.91 -13.39
CA PHE A 368 -17.30 20.58 -14.51
C PHE A 368 -18.08 19.93 -15.67
N LEU A 369 -18.98 18.98 -15.38
CA LEU A 369 -19.83 18.35 -16.40
C LEU A 369 -20.77 19.34 -17.08
N LYS A 370 -21.27 20.34 -16.33
CA LYS A 370 -22.07 21.43 -16.90
C LYS A 370 -21.24 22.28 -17.87
N ASP A 371 -20.02 22.67 -17.49
CA ASP A 371 -19.11 23.43 -18.37
C ASP A 371 -18.71 22.65 -19.63
N VAL A 372 -18.51 21.33 -19.50
CA VAL A 372 -18.27 20.42 -20.64
C VAL A 372 -19.44 20.44 -21.61
N PHE A 373 -20.68 20.38 -21.11
CA PHE A 373 -21.88 20.43 -21.94
C PHE A 373 -22.01 21.78 -22.64
N ASP A 374 -21.85 22.88 -21.90
CA ASP A 374 -22.02 24.24 -22.41
C ASP A 374 -20.98 24.60 -23.50
N LYS A 375 -19.73 24.15 -23.36
CA LYS A 375 -18.65 24.49 -24.32
C LYS A 375 -18.46 23.48 -25.45
N VAL A 376 -18.66 22.19 -25.19
CA VAL A 376 -18.30 21.09 -26.12
C VAL A 376 -19.52 20.29 -26.58
N CYS A 377 -20.70 20.53 -25.98
CA CYS A 377 -21.94 19.80 -26.25
C CYS A 377 -21.79 18.28 -26.03
N ILE A 378 -20.99 17.89 -25.02
CA ILE A 378 -20.82 16.49 -24.62
C ILE A 378 -21.75 16.19 -23.45
N GLU A 379 -22.64 15.22 -23.63
CA GLU A 379 -23.53 14.74 -22.57
C GLU A 379 -22.82 13.85 -21.55
N ARG A 380 -23.41 13.75 -20.35
CA ARG A 380 -22.91 12.89 -19.26
C ARG A 380 -22.91 11.39 -19.62
N LYS A 381 -23.93 10.91 -20.34
CA LYS A 381 -24.09 9.48 -20.62
C LYS A 381 -22.99 8.90 -21.52
N PRO A 382 -22.60 9.53 -22.65
CA PRO A 382 -21.43 9.09 -23.44
C PRO A 382 -20.12 9.06 -22.66
N LEU A 383 -19.86 10.03 -21.77
CA LEU A 383 -18.64 10.07 -20.94
C LEU A 383 -18.52 8.84 -20.02
N ARG A 384 -19.63 8.31 -19.53
CA ARG A 384 -19.69 7.14 -18.64
C ARG A 384 -19.22 5.85 -19.30
N PHE A 385 -19.43 5.70 -20.61
CA PHE A 385 -19.02 4.50 -21.36
C PHE A 385 -17.68 4.68 -22.08
N CYS A 386 -16.93 5.75 -21.77
CA CYS A 386 -15.70 6.09 -22.48
C CYS A 386 -14.59 5.06 -22.30
N SER A 387 -14.35 4.60 -21.07
CA SER A 387 -13.39 3.54 -20.74
C SER A 387 -13.67 2.25 -21.51
N GLU A 388 -14.92 1.78 -21.46
CA GLU A 388 -15.34 0.55 -22.14
C GLU A 388 -15.29 0.67 -23.65
N ARG A 389 -15.74 1.79 -24.21
CA ARG A 389 -15.71 2.00 -25.66
C ARG A 389 -14.30 2.02 -26.19
N LEU A 390 -13.37 2.68 -25.50
CA LEU A 390 -11.95 2.68 -25.87
C LEU A 390 -11.38 1.26 -25.78
N ARG A 391 -11.71 0.50 -24.72
CA ARG A 391 -11.24 -0.87 -24.55
C ARG A 391 -11.68 -1.78 -25.70
N SER A 392 -12.96 -1.75 -26.05
CA SER A 392 -13.52 -2.47 -27.22
C SER A 392 -12.77 -2.08 -28.50
N LEU A 393 -12.59 -0.77 -28.72
CA LEU A 393 -11.91 -0.27 -29.92
C LEU A 393 -10.46 -0.76 -30.00
N LEU A 394 -9.68 -0.64 -28.92
CA LEU A 394 -8.28 -1.09 -28.90
C LEU A 394 -8.16 -2.61 -29.12
N GLN A 395 -9.16 -3.40 -28.73
CA GLN A 395 -9.22 -4.82 -29.02
C GLN A 395 -9.51 -5.09 -30.50
N THR A 396 -10.50 -4.41 -31.09
CA THR A 396 -10.82 -4.55 -32.52
C THR A 396 -9.66 -4.11 -33.42
N LEU A 397 -8.91 -3.09 -33.00
CA LEU A 397 -7.75 -2.57 -33.75
C LEU A 397 -6.51 -3.46 -33.64
N GLU A 398 -6.54 -4.56 -32.89
CA GLU A 398 -5.43 -5.52 -32.75
C GLU A 398 -4.09 -4.85 -32.38
N ILE A 399 -4.15 -3.83 -31.53
CA ILE A 399 -2.95 -3.09 -31.12
C ILE A 399 -2.17 -3.93 -30.10
N ALA A 400 -0.95 -4.34 -30.48
CA ALA A 400 -0.12 -5.24 -29.69
C ALA A 400 0.49 -4.60 -28.43
N ASP A 401 0.85 -3.31 -28.47
CA ASP A 401 1.49 -2.61 -27.35
C ASP A 401 0.60 -1.50 -26.77
N LEU A 402 0.06 -1.76 -25.58
CA LEU A 402 -0.78 -0.80 -24.84
C LEU A 402 0.01 0.23 -24.05
N SER A 403 1.32 0.05 -23.86
CA SER A 403 2.12 0.96 -23.02
C SER A 403 2.09 2.39 -23.58
N ASN A 404 2.17 2.51 -24.91
CA ASN A 404 2.06 3.78 -25.64
C ASN A 404 0.68 4.44 -25.47
N PHE A 405 -0.38 3.65 -25.28
CA PHE A 405 -1.75 4.12 -25.09
C PHE A 405 -2.14 4.40 -23.63
N SER A 406 -1.19 4.29 -22.69
CA SER A 406 -1.46 4.60 -21.27
C SER A 406 -2.07 5.99 -21.03
N PRO A 407 -1.67 7.08 -21.72
CA PRO A 407 -2.27 8.39 -21.52
C PRO A 407 -3.75 8.46 -21.91
N ILE A 408 -4.14 7.89 -23.06
CA ILE A 408 -5.54 7.93 -23.53
C ILE A 408 -6.45 7.05 -22.67
N ILE A 409 -5.93 5.93 -22.17
CA ILE A 409 -6.62 5.08 -21.19
C ILE A 409 -6.88 5.88 -19.91
N LEU A 410 -5.89 6.61 -19.41
CA LEU A 410 -6.03 7.42 -18.20
C LEU A 410 -7.06 8.54 -18.37
N VAL A 411 -7.06 9.25 -19.51
CA VAL A 411 -8.07 10.28 -19.82
C VAL A 411 -9.48 9.68 -19.95
N SER A 412 -9.60 8.49 -20.54
CA SER A 412 -10.89 7.79 -20.65
C SER A 412 -11.41 7.32 -19.30
N ASN A 413 -10.52 6.84 -18.42
CA ASN A 413 -10.87 6.50 -17.04
C ASN A 413 -11.31 7.74 -16.26
N PHE A 414 -10.62 8.87 -16.43
CA PHE A 414 -11.05 10.15 -15.84
C PHE A 414 -12.45 10.56 -16.32
N ALA A 415 -12.76 10.44 -17.62
CA ALA A 415 -14.09 10.73 -18.15
C ALA A 415 -15.18 9.85 -17.52
N THR A 416 -14.92 8.55 -17.36
CA THR A 416 -15.83 7.61 -16.68
C THR A 416 -16.02 7.96 -15.21
N LEU A 417 -14.95 8.30 -14.48
CA LEU A 417 -15.02 8.62 -13.06
C LEU A 417 -15.79 9.92 -12.80
N VAL A 418 -15.49 10.99 -13.55
CA VAL A 418 -16.16 12.29 -13.40
C VAL A 418 -17.65 12.20 -13.71
N SER A 419 -18.04 11.35 -14.67
CA SER A 419 -19.45 11.15 -15.02
C SER A 419 -20.20 10.23 -14.05
N THR A 420 -19.50 9.35 -13.33
CA THR A 420 -20.10 8.39 -12.41
C THR A 420 -20.21 8.97 -11.00
N TYR A 421 -19.11 9.49 -10.46
CA TYR A 421 -19.02 9.94 -9.07
C TYR A 421 -19.15 11.45 -8.95
N ALA A 422 -20.26 11.90 -8.36
CA ALA A 422 -20.51 13.31 -8.08
C ALA A 422 -20.17 13.71 -6.63
N LYS A 423 -20.32 12.79 -5.67
CA LYS A 423 -20.12 13.05 -4.23
C LYS A 423 -18.74 12.58 -3.80
N GLY A 424 -18.04 13.39 -3.02
CA GLY A 424 -16.75 13.02 -2.42
C GLY A 424 -15.55 13.15 -3.35
N PHE A 425 -15.70 13.81 -4.50
CA PHE A 425 -14.62 14.08 -5.45
C PHE A 425 -14.50 15.58 -5.73
N THR A 426 -13.27 16.04 -5.95
CA THR A 426 -12.98 17.42 -6.31
C THR A 426 -11.99 17.45 -7.47
N ILE A 427 -12.22 18.36 -8.43
CA ILE A 427 -11.28 18.65 -9.51
C ILE A 427 -10.51 19.90 -9.12
N ILE A 428 -9.19 19.78 -9.02
CA ILE A 428 -8.27 20.88 -8.71
C ILE A 428 -7.32 21.05 -9.89
N MET A 429 -7.24 22.26 -10.43
CA MET A 429 -6.33 22.63 -11.51
C MET A 429 -5.27 23.57 -10.96
N GLU A 430 -4.01 23.14 -10.99
CA GLU A 430 -2.86 23.90 -10.51
C GLU A 430 -1.97 24.25 -11.72
N PRO A 431 -1.79 25.54 -12.05
CA PRO A 431 -0.99 25.95 -13.21
C PRO A 431 0.52 25.89 -12.97
N PHE A 432 0.94 25.96 -11.70
CA PHE A 432 2.32 25.97 -11.26
C PHE A 432 2.51 24.87 -10.22
N ASP A 433 3.70 24.28 -10.20
CA ASP A 433 4.09 23.39 -9.10
C ASP A 433 4.44 24.23 -7.86
N ASP A 434 4.02 23.77 -6.68
CA ASP A 434 4.28 24.44 -5.40
C ASP A 434 5.77 24.72 -5.18
N LYS A 435 6.66 23.86 -5.71
CA LYS A 435 8.12 23.99 -5.58
C LYS A 435 8.73 25.01 -6.56
N THR A 436 8.11 25.23 -7.71
CA THR A 436 8.64 26.10 -8.78
C THR A 436 7.54 27.02 -9.30
N PRO A 437 7.19 28.09 -8.57
CA PRO A 437 6.05 28.96 -8.91
C PRO A 437 6.24 29.73 -10.22
N THR A 438 7.46 29.80 -10.74
CA THR A 438 7.79 30.49 -12.00
C THR A 438 7.65 29.59 -13.23
N ILE A 439 7.70 28.27 -13.06
CA ILE A 439 7.63 27.32 -14.17
C ILE A 439 6.19 26.89 -14.36
N ILE A 440 5.63 27.21 -15.53
CA ILE A 440 4.28 26.78 -15.91
C ILE A 440 4.31 25.26 -16.14
N ASN A 441 3.75 24.52 -15.19
CA ASN A 441 3.56 23.07 -15.28
C ASN A 441 2.15 22.73 -14.83
N PRO A 442 1.15 22.88 -15.72
CA PRO A 442 -0.23 22.76 -15.33
C PRO A 442 -0.61 21.28 -15.13
N ILE A 443 -1.20 21.00 -13.98
CA ILE A 443 -1.65 19.68 -13.56
C ILE A 443 -3.13 19.77 -13.16
N LEU A 444 -3.91 18.79 -13.61
CA LEU A 444 -5.29 18.59 -13.19
C LEU A 444 -5.33 17.37 -12.27
N HIS A 445 -5.75 17.60 -11.04
CA HIS A 445 -5.97 16.59 -10.02
C HIS A 445 -7.46 16.30 -9.90
N PHE A 446 -7.86 15.10 -10.28
CA PHE A 446 -9.14 14.53 -9.89
C PHE A 446 -8.92 13.74 -8.61
N SER A 447 -9.22 14.34 -7.47
CA SER A 447 -8.90 13.75 -6.17
C SER A 447 -10.16 13.25 -5.47
N CYS A 448 -10.10 12.00 -5.02
CA CYS A 448 -11.09 11.42 -4.14
C CYS A 448 -10.84 11.90 -2.70
N MET A 449 -11.87 12.42 -2.05
CA MET A 449 -11.82 12.85 -0.65
C MET A 449 -12.42 11.81 0.29
N ASP A 450 -13.23 10.90 -0.25
CA ASP A 450 -13.99 9.92 0.50
C ASP A 450 -13.43 8.49 0.32
N PRO A 451 -12.64 7.98 1.28
CA PRO A 451 -12.08 6.64 1.17
C PRO A 451 -13.14 5.54 1.33
N SER A 452 -14.32 5.85 1.89
CA SER A 452 -15.41 4.88 2.08
C SER A 452 -15.88 4.28 0.74
N ILE A 453 -15.82 5.06 -0.35
CA ILE A 453 -16.30 4.65 -1.67
C ILE A 453 -15.53 3.44 -2.20
N ALA A 454 -14.21 3.39 -1.97
CA ALA A 454 -13.36 2.30 -2.45
C ALA A 454 -13.47 1.03 -1.60
N ILE A 455 -13.63 1.18 -0.28
CA ILE A 455 -13.68 0.03 0.66
C ILE A 455 -15.10 -0.55 0.80
N LYS A 456 -16.15 0.22 0.48
CA LYS A 456 -17.55 -0.21 0.65
C LYS A 456 -17.87 -1.57 0.00
N PRO A 457 -17.46 -1.87 -1.25
CA PRO A 457 -17.69 -3.18 -1.85
C PRO A 457 -17.03 -4.34 -1.09
N VAL A 458 -15.90 -4.08 -0.41
CA VAL A 458 -15.19 -5.07 0.41
C VAL A 458 -16.02 -5.42 1.64
N PHE A 459 -16.55 -4.41 2.35
CA PHE A 459 -17.39 -4.64 3.53
C PHE A 459 -18.73 -5.30 3.17
N GLU A 460 -19.33 -4.97 2.02
CA GLU A 460 -20.59 -5.58 1.57
C GLU A 460 -20.43 -7.02 1.08
N ARG A 461 -19.27 -7.35 0.50
CA ARG A 461 -19.03 -8.65 -0.14
C ARG A 461 -18.56 -9.74 0.83
N PHE A 462 -17.66 -9.39 1.73
CA PHE A 462 -16.97 -10.35 2.60
C PHE A 462 -17.64 -10.44 3.97
N GLN A 463 -17.70 -11.66 4.50
CA GLN A 463 -18.32 -11.95 5.79
C GLN A 463 -17.67 -11.19 6.95
N SER A 464 -16.35 -11.25 7.06
CA SER A 464 -15.59 -10.59 8.13
C SER A 464 -14.35 -9.94 7.56
N VAL A 465 -14.14 -8.68 7.94
CA VAL A 465 -12.98 -7.89 7.53
C VAL A 465 -12.27 -7.43 8.80
N ILE A 466 -11.00 -7.80 8.93
CA ILE A 466 -10.20 -7.60 10.13
C ILE A 466 -9.10 -6.60 9.78
N ILE A 467 -9.19 -5.40 10.33
CA ILE A 467 -8.20 -4.34 10.16
C ILE A 467 -7.26 -4.40 11.35
N THR A 468 -5.98 -4.61 11.11
CA THR A 468 -5.02 -4.75 12.20
C THR A 468 -3.68 -4.08 11.87
N SER A 469 -3.11 -3.36 12.84
CA SER A 469 -1.77 -2.75 12.77
C SER A 469 -1.30 -2.38 14.19
N GLY A 470 0.01 -2.21 14.38
CA GLY A 470 0.58 -1.88 15.70
C GLY A 470 0.53 -0.41 16.09
N THR A 471 0.05 0.45 15.20
CA THR A 471 0.06 1.91 15.39
C THR A 471 -1.29 2.57 15.05
N LEU A 472 -2.39 1.83 15.14
CA LEU A 472 -3.75 2.34 14.92
C LEU A 472 -4.24 3.17 16.11
N SER A 473 -3.74 4.40 16.27
CA SER A 473 -4.17 5.29 17.34
C SER A 473 -4.60 6.68 16.83
N PRO A 474 -5.78 7.20 17.23
CA PRO A 474 -6.85 6.54 17.98
C PRO A 474 -7.74 5.68 17.09
N LEU A 475 -8.25 4.56 17.63
CA LEU A 475 -9.10 3.61 16.91
C LEU A 475 -10.42 4.21 16.41
N ASP A 476 -10.99 5.18 17.13
CA ASP A 476 -12.30 5.78 16.81
C ASP A 476 -12.36 6.52 15.47
N MET A 477 -11.20 6.88 14.90
CA MET A 477 -11.15 7.59 13.61
C MET A 477 -11.40 6.67 12.42
N TYR A 478 -10.95 5.42 12.48
CA TYR A 478 -11.07 4.50 11.33
C TYR A 478 -12.53 4.18 10.96
N PRO A 479 -13.42 3.85 11.92
CA PRO A 479 -14.84 3.63 11.63
C PRO A 479 -15.52 4.87 11.04
N LYS A 480 -15.15 6.07 11.51
CA LYS A 480 -15.72 7.34 11.02
C LYS A 480 -15.29 7.66 9.60
N ILE A 481 -14.01 7.44 9.27
CA ILE A 481 -13.44 7.78 7.95
C ILE A 481 -13.86 6.76 6.89
N LEU A 482 -13.92 5.47 7.24
CA LEU A 482 -14.22 4.39 6.30
C LEU A 482 -15.71 4.02 6.25
N ASP A 483 -16.56 4.71 7.03
CA ASP A 483 -18.01 4.54 7.13
C ASP A 483 -18.45 3.07 7.36
N PHE A 484 -17.90 2.44 8.40
CA PHE A 484 -18.28 1.07 8.80
C PHE A 484 -18.45 0.96 10.31
N ARG A 485 -19.20 -0.07 10.74
CA ARG A 485 -19.45 -0.36 12.16
C ARG A 485 -18.75 -1.67 12.55
N PRO A 486 -17.61 -1.61 13.25
CA PRO A 486 -16.98 -2.82 13.77
C PRO A 486 -17.78 -3.41 14.93
N VAL A 487 -17.76 -4.74 15.05
CA VAL A 487 -18.28 -5.47 16.22
C VAL A 487 -17.35 -5.29 17.41
N ILE A 488 -16.04 -5.39 17.17
CA ILE A 488 -15.01 -5.24 18.19
C ILE A 488 -13.99 -4.19 17.74
N MET A 489 -13.66 -3.29 18.67
CA MET A 489 -12.51 -2.40 18.61
C MET A 489 -11.68 -2.66 19.87
N ALA A 490 -10.48 -3.20 19.71
CA ALA A 490 -9.62 -3.56 20.84
C ALA A 490 -8.20 -3.04 20.64
N THR A 491 -7.64 -2.49 21.72
CA THR A 491 -6.22 -2.12 21.82
C THR A 491 -5.54 -3.04 22.82
N PHE A 492 -4.43 -3.64 22.40
CA PHE A 492 -3.61 -4.49 23.26
C PHE A 492 -2.36 -3.73 23.69
N THR A 493 -1.97 -3.91 24.95
CA THR A 493 -0.76 -3.35 25.52
C THR A 493 0.32 -4.41 25.57
N MET A 494 1.57 -4.04 25.29
CA MET A 494 2.67 -4.99 25.32
C MET A 494 3.05 -5.29 26.77
N THR A 495 2.90 -6.54 27.20
CA THR A 495 3.34 -6.94 28.54
C THR A 495 4.84 -7.16 28.52
N LEU A 496 5.58 -6.29 29.18
CA LEU A 496 7.03 -6.41 29.25
C LEU A 496 7.47 -6.85 30.64
N SER A 497 8.29 -7.89 30.72
CA SER A 497 8.99 -8.30 31.95
C SER A 497 10.08 -7.31 32.36
N ARG A 498 10.55 -6.49 31.40
CA ARG A 498 11.55 -5.44 31.58
C ARG A 498 11.15 -4.22 30.75
N THR A 499 11.41 -3.01 31.21
CA THR A 499 11.18 -1.80 30.40
C THR A 499 12.14 -1.77 29.19
N CYS A 500 11.76 -2.42 28.10
CA CYS A 500 12.54 -2.50 26.87
C CYS A 500 12.46 -1.22 26.03
N LEU A 501 11.56 -0.32 26.38
CA LEU A 501 11.31 0.90 25.62
C LEU A 501 11.38 2.11 26.53
N CYS A 502 12.04 3.16 26.04
CA CYS A 502 12.22 4.41 26.75
C CYS A 502 11.87 5.59 25.82
N PRO A 503 10.61 6.04 25.84
CA PRO A 503 10.18 7.21 25.11
C PRO A 503 10.57 8.49 25.88
N LEU A 504 11.33 9.35 25.23
CA LEU A 504 11.80 10.63 25.75
C LEU A 504 11.28 11.76 24.88
N ILE A 505 10.73 12.81 25.49
CA ILE A 505 10.31 14.01 24.75
C ILE A 505 11.29 15.13 25.05
N VAL A 506 12.17 15.42 24.09
CA VAL A 506 13.17 16.48 24.16
C VAL A 506 12.57 17.75 23.61
N GLY A 507 12.27 18.70 24.50
CA GLY A 507 11.57 19.94 24.15
C GLY A 507 12.44 21.19 24.24
N ARG A 508 13.64 21.09 24.83
CA ARG A 508 14.55 22.21 25.08
C ARG A 508 15.97 21.85 24.71
N GLY A 509 16.69 22.80 24.12
CA GLY A 509 18.13 22.72 23.91
C GLY A 509 18.91 22.95 25.21
N ASN A 510 20.23 22.75 25.16
CA ASN A 510 21.13 23.06 26.28
C ASN A 510 21.12 24.56 26.61
N ASP A 511 20.92 25.40 25.59
CA ASP A 511 20.74 26.85 25.73
C ASP A 511 19.33 27.25 26.23
N GLN A 512 18.50 26.30 26.70
CA GLN A 512 17.09 26.47 27.08
C GLN A 512 16.14 26.95 25.97
N VAL A 513 16.64 27.08 24.73
CA VAL A 513 15.83 27.40 23.55
C VAL A 513 14.83 26.27 23.29
N THR A 514 13.57 26.62 23.04
CA THR A 514 12.54 25.62 22.76
C THR A 514 12.76 25.01 21.38
N ILE A 515 12.87 23.69 21.33
CA ILE A 515 13.03 22.94 20.09
C ILE A 515 11.65 22.74 19.46
N SER A 516 11.45 23.25 18.24
CA SER A 516 10.22 23.00 17.48
C SER A 516 10.43 23.14 15.98
N SER A 517 9.74 22.31 15.19
CA SER A 517 9.71 22.42 13.72
C SER A 517 8.48 23.18 13.19
N LYS A 518 8.01 24.20 13.90
CA LYS A 518 7.00 25.14 13.36
C LYS A 518 7.59 25.91 12.18
N PHE A 519 6.77 26.26 11.20
CA PHE A 519 7.25 26.91 9.97
C PHE A 519 8.09 28.17 10.26
N GLU A 520 7.63 29.01 11.19
CA GLU A 520 8.35 30.22 11.63
C GLU A 520 9.72 29.93 12.26
N THR A 521 9.85 28.82 13.00
CA THR A 521 11.06 28.48 13.77
C THR A 521 11.97 27.50 13.04
N ARG A 522 11.66 27.13 11.79
CA ARG A 522 12.44 26.15 11.01
C ARG A 522 13.77 26.71 10.50
N GLU A 523 13.80 28.01 10.23
CA GLU A 523 14.99 28.72 9.72
C GLU A 523 15.88 29.23 10.86
N ASP A 524 15.42 29.12 12.11
CA ASP A 524 16.19 29.53 13.28
C ASP A 524 17.44 28.65 13.44
N ILE A 525 18.60 29.27 13.21
CA ILE A 525 19.92 28.63 13.32
C ILE A 525 20.12 28.00 14.70
N ALA A 526 19.59 28.63 15.76
CA ALA A 526 19.65 28.10 17.13
C ALA A 526 18.94 26.74 17.27
N VAL A 527 17.79 26.55 16.62
CA VAL A 527 17.05 25.28 16.68
C VAL A 527 17.79 24.21 15.88
N ILE A 528 18.31 24.55 14.69
CA ILE A 528 19.11 23.65 13.85
C ILE A 528 20.36 23.18 14.59
N ARG A 529 21.06 24.11 15.26
CA ARG A 529 22.23 23.79 16.10
C ARG A 529 21.85 22.84 17.25
N ASN A 530 20.73 23.07 17.92
CA ASN A 530 20.27 22.20 19.01
C ASN A 530 19.91 20.79 18.52
N TYR A 531 19.33 20.63 17.32
CA TYR A 531 19.16 19.30 16.72
C TYR A 531 20.50 18.63 16.43
N GLY A 532 21.48 19.38 15.95
CA GLY A 532 22.83 18.88 15.70
C GLY A 532 23.53 18.44 16.98
N ASN A 533 23.42 19.23 18.06
CA ASN A 533 23.95 18.88 19.37
C ASN A 533 23.28 17.63 19.95
N LEU A 534 21.95 17.52 19.83
CA LEU A 534 21.22 16.32 20.24
C LEU A 534 21.71 15.08 19.51
N LEU A 535 21.89 15.16 18.19
CA LEU A 535 22.40 14.04 17.40
C LEU A 535 23.85 13.70 17.76
N LEU A 536 24.69 14.72 17.95
CA LEU A 536 26.09 14.56 18.32
C LEU A 536 26.25 13.85 19.68
N GLU A 537 25.55 14.32 20.71
CA GLU A 537 25.65 13.72 22.04
C GLU A 537 25.05 12.31 22.09
N MET A 538 23.92 12.09 21.40
CA MET A 538 23.34 10.75 21.28
C MET A 538 24.26 9.80 20.50
N SER A 539 24.95 10.28 19.45
CA SER A 539 25.91 9.48 18.68
C SER A 539 27.09 8.97 19.52
N ALA A 540 27.47 9.69 20.57
CA ALA A 540 28.56 9.28 21.46
C ALA A 540 28.13 8.20 22.48
N ILE A 541 26.83 8.03 22.73
CA ILE A 541 26.30 7.19 23.80
C ILE A 541 25.63 5.93 23.26
N VAL A 542 24.84 6.06 22.20
CA VAL A 542 24.05 4.96 21.65
C VAL A 542 24.97 4.01 20.88
N PRO A 543 24.98 2.71 21.19
CA PRO A 543 25.75 1.72 20.44
C PRO A 543 25.16 1.49 19.05
N ASP A 544 25.99 1.01 18.13
CA ASP A 544 25.56 0.52 16.81
C ASP A 544 24.82 1.58 15.98
N GLY A 545 23.54 1.34 15.67
CA GLY A 545 22.71 2.14 14.76
C GLY A 545 21.80 3.18 15.43
N ILE A 546 21.80 4.40 14.89
CA ILE A 546 20.80 5.45 15.16
C ILE A 546 20.02 5.73 13.88
N VAL A 547 18.70 5.77 13.96
CA VAL A 547 17.85 6.17 12.84
C VAL A 547 17.19 7.49 13.16
N SER A 548 17.42 8.49 12.32
CA SER A 548 16.86 9.83 12.48
C SER A 548 15.85 10.10 11.38
N PHE A 549 14.63 10.49 11.76
CA PHE A 549 13.57 10.82 10.83
C PHE A 549 13.29 12.33 10.84
N PHE A 550 13.37 12.95 9.68
CA PHE A 550 13.01 14.35 9.44
C PHE A 550 11.60 14.48 8.87
N THR A 551 11.05 15.68 8.96
CA THR A 551 9.69 15.97 8.45
C THR A 551 9.59 15.98 6.92
N SER A 552 10.65 16.37 6.21
CA SER A 552 10.67 16.44 4.74
C SER A 552 12.10 16.39 4.19
N TYR A 553 12.27 15.96 2.93
CA TYR A 553 13.56 15.94 2.24
C TYR A 553 14.21 17.33 2.19
N HIS A 554 13.44 18.37 1.82
CA HIS A 554 13.97 19.74 1.77
C HIS A 554 14.45 20.23 3.13
N TYR A 555 13.74 19.89 4.22
CA TYR A 555 14.16 20.27 5.56
C TYR A 555 15.43 19.54 5.99
N MET A 556 15.56 18.26 5.64
CA MET A 556 16.75 17.46 5.89
C MET A 556 17.96 18.02 5.12
N GLU A 557 17.83 18.31 3.83
CA GLU A 557 18.89 18.89 3.00
C GLU A 557 19.40 20.22 3.59
N ASN A 558 18.49 21.12 3.95
CA ASN A 558 18.86 22.42 4.55
C ASN A 558 19.58 22.24 5.91
N ILE A 559 19.10 21.33 6.76
CA ILE A 559 19.73 21.05 8.06
C ILE A 559 21.12 20.47 7.88
N VAL A 560 21.27 19.48 7.01
CA VAL A 560 22.55 18.80 6.77
C VAL A 560 23.56 19.77 6.18
N ALA A 561 23.15 20.63 5.24
CA ALA A 561 24.00 21.70 4.69
C ALA A 561 24.47 22.65 5.80
N SER A 562 23.56 23.12 6.66
CA SER A 562 23.93 24.00 7.78
C SER A 562 24.82 23.32 8.82
N TRP A 563 24.62 22.02 9.10
CA TRP A 563 25.49 21.25 10.00
C TRP A 563 26.90 21.04 9.45
N TYR A 564 27.03 20.98 8.12
CA TYR A 564 28.33 20.94 7.45
C TYR A 564 29.05 22.28 7.60
N GLU A 565 28.38 23.41 7.31
CA GLU A 565 28.95 24.75 7.47
C GLU A 565 29.36 25.07 8.91
N GLN A 566 28.62 24.58 9.90
CA GLN A 566 28.93 24.75 11.33
C GLN A 566 30.00 23.79 11.87
N GLY A 567 30.46 22.82 11.07
CA GLY A 567 31.42 21.79 11.49
C GLY A 567 30.87 20.76 12.49
N ILE A 568 29.55 20.70 12.70
CA ILE A 568 28.91 19.69 13.58
C ILE A 568 28.98 18.32 12.93
N LEU A 569 28.78 18.26 11.61
CA LEU A 569 28.74 17.00 10.86
C LEU A 569 30.06 16.22 10.95
N GLU A 570 31.20 16.91 10.93
CA GLU A 570 32.52 16.29 11.09
C GLU A 570 32.67 15.61 12.45
N ASN A 571 32.16 16.25 13.52
CA ASN A 571 32.19 15.68 14.86
C ASN A 571 31.30 14.43 14.97
N ILE A 572 30.13 14.43 14.30
CA ILE A 572 29.27 13.27 14.23
C ILE A 572 29.97 12.13 13.45
N GLN A 573 30.63 12.43 12.34
CA GLN A 573 31.37 11.46 11.53
C GLN A 573 32.54 10.80 12.27
N ARG A 574 33.14 11.50 13.25
CA ARG A 574 34.16 10.91 14.14
C ARG A 574 33.57 9.80 15.02
N ASN A 575 32.30 9.92 15.40
CA ASN A 575 31.63 8.93 16.25
C ASN A 575 31.03 7.79 15.41
N LYS A 576 30.30 8.10 14.33
CA LYS A 576 29.58 7.11 13.51
C LYS A 576 29.52 7.52 12.05
N LEU A 577 29.39 6.53 11.16
CA LEU A 577 29.18 6.80 9.72
C LEU A 577 27.77 7.35 9.47
N ILE A 578 27.66 8.29 8.54
CA ILE A 578 26.38 8.92 8.19
C ILE A 578 25.94 8.44 6.82
N PHE A 579 24.71 7.97 6.72
CA PHE A 579 24.04 7.60 5.48
C PHE A 579 22.78 8.44 5.34
N ILE A 580 22.55 9.01 4.16
CA ILE A 580 21.44 9.92 3.88
C ILE A 580 20.51 9.25 2.88
N GLU A 581 19.21 9.25 3.17
CA GLU A 581 18.18 8.80 2.24
C GLU A 581 18.01 9.83 1.11
N THR A 582 18.03 9.36 -0.15
CA THR A 582 17.67 10.18 -1.31
C THR A 582 16.30 9.76 -1.86
N GLN A 583 15.73 10.53 -2.78
CA GLN A 583 14.44 10.16 -3.38
C GLN A 583 14.56 8.94 -4.31
N ASP A 584 15.78 8.66 -4.77
CA ASP A 584 16.12 7.56 -5.66
C ASP A 584 16.20 6.23 -4.91
N ALA A 585 15.41 5.26 -5.39
CA ALA A 585 15.29 3.95 -4.73
C ALA A 585 16.58 3.13 -4.81
N ALA A 586 17.34 3.25 -5.90
CA ALA A 586 18.58 2.50 -6.08
C ALA A 586 19.66 2.97 -5.10
N GLU A 587 19.86 4.28 -5.00
CA GLU A 587 20.79 4.87 -4.03
C GLU A 587 20.39 4.58 -2.59
N THR A 588 19.10 4.71 -2.28
CA THR A 588 18.57 4.39 -0.94
C THR A 588 18.82 2.93 -0.57
N SER A 589 18.71 2.01 -1.52
CA SER A 589 18.98 0.58 -1.28
C SER A 589 20.46 0.34 -0.96
N VAL A 590 21.37 0.98 -1.71
CA VAL A 590 22.81 0.92 -1.46
C VAL A 590 23.17 1.56 -0.10
N ALA A 591 22.58 2.71 0.21
CA ALA A 591 22.79 3.38 1.49
C ALA A 591 22.34 2.52 2.68
N LEU A 592 21.22 1.80 2.54
CA LEU A 592 20.72 0.89 3.56
C LEU A 592 21.63 -0.34 3.74
N GLU A 593 22.08 -0.95 2.64
CA GLU A 593 23.00 -2.09 2.69
C GLU A 593 24.30 -1.70 3.41
N LYS A 594 24.88 -0.55 3.06
CA LYS A 594 26.08 -0.02 3.72
C LYS A 594 25.84 0.41 5.17
N TYR A 595 24.63 0.87 5.50
CA TYR A 595 24.24 1.12 6.89
C TYR A 595 24.23 -0.17 7.73
N GLN A 596 23.66 -1.25 7.20
CA GLN A 596 23.63 -2.55 7.88
C GLN A 596 25.04 -3.12 8.05
N GLU A 597 25.85 -3.13 7.00
CA GLU A 597 27.26 -3.54 7.05
C GLU A 597 28.05 -2.74 8.10
N ALA A 598 27.84 -1.43 8.19
CA ALA A 598 28.54 -0.57 9.15
C ALA A 598 28.14 -0.83 10.62
N CYS A 599 26.88 -1.24 10.84
CA CYS A 599 26.41 -1.65 12.18
C CYS A 599 27.03 -2.98 12.60
N GLU A 600 27.16 -3.94 11.68
CA GLU A 600 27.74 -5.26 11.96
C GLU A 600 29.25 -5.21 12.18
N ASN A 601 29.94 -4.34 11.45
CA ASN A 601 31.39 -4.16 11.56
C ASN A 601 31.83 -3.38 12.82
N GLY A 602 30.90 -2.97 13.68
CA GLY A 602 31.18 -2.36 14.99
C GLY A 602 31.58 -0.88 14.96
N ARG A 603 31.62 -0.23 13.80
CA ARG A 603 31.86 1.22 13.70
C ARG A 603 30.63 2.04 14.11
N GLY A 604 29.45 1.46 13.91
CA GLY A 604 28.17 2.15 14.14
C GLY A 604 27.83 3.12 13.01
N ALA A 605 26.53 3.33 12.82
CA ALA A 605 26.01 4.11 11.71
C ALA A 605 24.81 4.95 12.13
N ILE A 606 24.59 6.04 11.39
CA ILE A 606 23.45 6.94 11.52
C ILE A 606 22.77 7.01 10.17
N LEU A 607 21.48 6.67 10.14
CA LEU A 607 20.65 6.80 8.95
C LEU A 607 19.76 8.04 9.08
N LEU A 608 20.02 9.06 8.27
CA LEU A 608 19.17 10.24 8.13
C LEU A 608 18.12 9.96 7.05
N SER A 609 16.86 9.93 7.46
CA SER A 609 15.72 9.51 6.64
C SER A 609 14.53 10.44 6.83
N VAL A 610 13.50 10.28 6.01
CA VAL A 610 12.28 11.10 6.10
C VAL A 610 11.12 10.25 6.65
N ALA A 611 10.34 10.82 7.58
CA ALA A 611 9.23 10.13 8.26
C ALA A 611 8.07 9.70 7.33
N ARG A 612 8.03 10.23 6.11
CA ARG A 612 7.10 9.86 5.02
C ARG A 612 7.83 9.32 3.79
N GLY A 613 9.12 9.00 3.96
CA GLY A 613 9.98 8.44 2.93
C GLY A 613 9.77 6.93 2.80
N LYS A 614 10.40 6.33 1.79
CA LYS A 614 10.26 4.88 1.52
C LYS A 614 10.82 4.04 2.66
N VAL A 615 11.89 4.51 3.29
CA VAL A 615 12.56 3.82 4.40
C VAL A 615 11.63 3.68 5.61
N SER A 616 10.86 4.73 5.90
CA SER A 616 9.88 4.74 7.00
C SER A 616 8.67 3.81 6.80
N GLU A 617 8.46 3.31 5.57
CA GLU A 617 7.30 2.49 5.23
C GLU A 617 7.65 1.01 5.02
N GLY A 618 8.77 0.71 4.35
CA GLY A 618 9.05 -0.66 3.88
C GLY A 618 10.18 -1.40 4.57
N ILE A 619 10.97 -0.74 5.43
CA ILE A 619 12.18 -1.34 6.01
C ILE A 619 12.02 -1.53 7.52
N ASP A 620 12.44 -2.68 8.00
CA ASP A 620 12.42 -3.04 9.42
C ASP A 620 13.83 -2.90 10.01
N PHE A 621 13.97 -2.17 11.12
CA PHE A 621 15.22 -2.06 11.87
C PHE A 621 15.22 -3.10 12.99
N VAL A 622 15.84 -4.25 12.73
CA VAL A 622 15.86 -5.36 13.68
C VAL A 622 17.05 -5.23 14.64
N HIS A 623 16.84 -5.42 15.94
CA HIS A 623 17.89 -5.51 16.95
C HIS A 623 18.85 -4.29 16.96
N HIS A 624 20.14 -4.54 16.72
CA HIS A 624 21.18 -3.51 16.83
C HIS A 624 21.17 -2.50 15.67
N TYR A 625 20.40 -2.75 14.60
CA TYR A 625 20.28 -1.80 13.49
C TYR A 625 19.53 -0.51 13.86
N GLY A 626 18.90 -0.41 15.03
CA GLY A 626 18.16 0.80 15.40
C GLY A 626 17.99 0.95 16.90
N ARG A 627 19.09 1.08 17.66
CA ARG A 627 19.06 1.19 19.12
C ARG A 627 18.45 2.50 19.62
N ALA A 628 18.56 3.56 18.83
CA ALA A 628 17.82 4.79 19.07
C ALA A 628 17.14 5.27 17.78
N VAL A 629 15.87 5.64 17.90
CA VAL A 629 15.17 6.42 16.88
C VAL A 629 14.98 7.84 17.37
N ILE A 630 15.37 8.81 16.54
CA ILE A 630 15.19 10.24 16.80
C ILE A 630 14.20 10.79 15.78
N MET A 631 13.05 11.26 16.26
CA MET A 631 12.05 11.97 15.46
C MET A 631 12.32 13.47 15.55
N PHE A 632 12.89 14.05 14.49
CA PHE A 632 13.12 15.49 14.38
C PHE A 632 11.84 16.20 13.95
N GLY A 633 11.19 16.86 14.92
CA GLY A 633 9.96 17.59 14.67
C GLY A 633 8.72 16.70 14.52
N VAL A 634 7.57 17.35 14.31
CA VAL A 634 6.29 16.65 14.06
C VAL A 634 6.06 16.52 12.54
N PRO A 635 5.84 15.30 12.00
CA PRO A 635 5.76 15.06 10.56
C PRO A 635 4.37 15.44 9.99
N TYR A 636 4.05 16.72 10.00
CA TYR A 636 2.86 17.25 9.34
C TYR A 636 2.98 17.17 7.82
N VAL A 637 1.88 16.85 7.15
CA VAL A 637 1.75 17.08 5.70
C VAL A 637 1.85 18.57 5.41
N TYR A 638 2.29 18.90 4.20
CA TYR A 638 2.27 20.26 3.71
C TYR A 638 0.85 20.85 3.74
N THR A 639 0.59 21.74 4.70
CA THR A 639 -0.74 22.29 4.98
C THR A 639 -1.24 23.28 3.94
N GLN A 640 -0.34 23.79 3.08
CA GLN A 640 -0.73 24.72 2.03
C GLN A 640 -1.26 24.00 0.78
N SER A 641 -1.04 22.69 0.65
CA SER A 641 -1.57 21.89 -0.46
C SER A 641 -3.09 22.02 -0.54
N ARG A 642 -3.60 22.27 -1.75
CA ARG A 642 -5.03 22.46 -2.00
C ARG A 642 -5.82 21.17 -1.86
N ILE A 643 -5.21 20.04 -2.24
CA ILE A 643 -5.79 18.71 -2.07
C ILE A 643 -6.10 18.46 -0.59
N LEU A 644 -5.15 18.76 0.29
CA LEU A 644 -5.34 18.57 1.73
C LEU A 644 -6.42 19.51 2.28
N LYS A 645 -6.46 20.78 1.86
CA LYS A 645 -7.50 21.72 2.29
C LYS A 645 -8.90 21.25 1.88
N ALA A 646 -9.07 20.85 0.62
CA ALA A 646 -10.33 20.30 0.13
C ALA A 646 -10.75 19.03 0.90
N ARG A 647 -9.78 18.16 1.22
CA ARG A 647 -10.01 16.97 2.05
C ARG A 647 -10.45 17.34 3.47
N LEU A 648 -9.80 18.33 4.09
CA LEU A 648 -10.14 18.80 5.43
C LEU A 648 -11.54 19.42 5.48
N GLU A 649 -11.91 20.20 4.48
CA GLU A 649 -13.28 20.74 4.34
C GLU A 649 -14.30 19.61 4.20
N TYR A 650 -14.03 18.62 3.33
CA TYR A 650 -14.91 17.45 3.18
C TYR A 650 -15.09 16.67 4.49
N ILE A 651 -13.99 16.42 5.19
CA ILE A 651 -14.00 15.67 6.45
C ILE A 651 -14.75 16.42 7.55
N ARG A 652 -14.61 17.75 7.59
CA ARG A 652 -15.34 18.60 8.53
C ARG A 652 -16.84 18.56 8.25
N ASP A 653 -17.24 18.66 6.99
CA ASP A 653 -18.64 18.80 6.61
C ASP A 653 -19.40 17.46 6.66
N GLN A 654 -18.79 16.34 6.26
CA GLN A 654 -19.43 15.02 6.26
C GLN A 654 -19.25 14.25 7.58
N PHE A 655 -18.04 14.21 8.13
CA PHE A 655 -17.72 13.37 9.29
C PHE A 655 -17.67 14.16 10.61
N GLN A 656 -17.88 15.48 10.58
CA GLN A 656 -17.85 16.37 11.75
C GLN A 656 -16.51 16.30 12.54
N ILE A 657 -15.42 15.99 11.84
CA ILE A 657 -14.07 15.95 12.43
C ILE A 657 -13.41 17.30 12.22
N ARG A 658 -12.86 17.89 13.28
CA ARG A 658 -12.13 19.15 13.19
C ARG A 658 -10.85 18.99 12.39
N GLU A 659 -10.50 20.02 11.61
CA GLU A 659 -9.33 20.01 10.71
C GLU A 659 -8.03 19.72 11.47
N ASN A 660 -7.81 20.39 12.60
CA ASN A 660 -6.62 20.17 13.44
C ASN A 660 -6.57 18.77 14.06
N ASP A 661 -7.73 18.14 14.30
CA ASP A 661 -7.77 16.79 14.85
C ASP A 661 -7.28 15.76 13.84
N PHE A 662 -7.69 15.91 12.57
CA PHE A 662 -7.21 15.07 11.47
C PHE A 662 -5.72 15.28 11.19
N LEU A 663 -5.25 16.54 11.10
CA LEU A 663 -3.83 16.84 10.89
C LEU A 663 -2.94 16.25 11.99
N THR A 664 -3.40 16.33 13.24
CA THR A 664 -2.65 15.78 14.37
C THR A 664 -2.71 14.26 14.38
N PHE A 665 -3.85 13.67 14.03
CA PHE A 665 -3.98 12.22 13.86
C PHE A 665 -2.99 11.69 12.82
N ASP A 666 -2.99 12.26 11.61
CA ASP A 666 -2.12 11.82 10.54
C ASP A 666 -0.62 11.99 10.90
N ALA A 667 -0.26 13.09 11.56
CA ALA A 667 1.12 13.31 12.01
C ALA A 667 1.56 12.33 13.10
N MET A 668 0.70 12.03 14.08
CA MET A 668 1.04 11.08 15.15
C MET A 668 1.09 9.64 14.62
N ARG A 669 0.22 9.27 13.67
CA ARG A 669 0.26 7.99 12.97
C ARG A 669 1.63 7.73 12.33
N HIS A 670 2.13 8.67 11.53
CA HIS A 670 3.45 8.54 10.88
C HIS A 670 4.60 8.56 11.89
N ALA A 671 4.54 9.42 12.92
CA ALA A 671 5.56 9.46 13.96
C ALA A 671 5.64 8.14 14.74
N ALA A 672 4.48 7.60 15.16
CA ALA A 672 4.40 6.33 15.86
C ALA A 672 4.84 5.16 14.98
N GLN A 673 4.54 5.18 13.68
CA GLN A 673 5.02 4.18 12.73
C GLN A 673 6.54 4.18 12.64
N CYS A 674 7.18 5.34 12.48
CA CYS A 674 8.63 5.45 12.40
C CYS A 674 9.29 4.93 13.68
N VAL A 675 8.77 5.35 14.83
CA VAL A 675 9.29 4.98 16.15
C VAL A 675 9.04 3.51 16.48
N GLY A 676 7.88 2.97 16.11
CA GLY A 676 7.49 1.59 16.37
C GLY A 676 8.36 0.55 15.67
N ARG A 677 9.16 0.95 14.67
CA ARG A 677 10.05 0.04 13.94
C ARG A 677 11.24 -0.47 14.76
N VAL A 678 11.58 0.22 15.85
CA VAL A 678 12.71 -0.08 16.74
C VAL A 678 12.55 -1.42 17.46
N ILE A 679 11.31 -1.84 17.75
CA ILE A 679 11.04 -2.99 18.61
C ILE A 679 10.42 -4.10 17.77
N ARG A 680 11.10 -5.26 17.75
CA ARG A 680 10.65 -6.46 17.01
C ARG A 680 10.47 -7.70 17.87
N GLY A 681 10.89 -7.65 19.13
CA GLY A 681 10.67 -8.72 20.09
C GLY A 681 10.80 -8.22 21.51
N LYS A 682 10.35 -9.01 22.49
CA LYS A 682 10.45 -8.66 23.91
C LYS A 682 11.90 -8.66 24.43
N THR A 683 12.80 -9.37 23.76
CA THR A 683 14.24 -9.35 24.05
C THR A 683 14.94 -8.12 23.48
N ASP A 684 14.29 -7.44 22.54
CA ASP A 684 14.83 -6.25 21.94
C ASP A 684 14.57 -5.03 22.82
N TYR A 685 15.44 -4.03 22.72
CA TYR A 685 15.27 -2.78 23.42
C TYR A 685 15.71 -1.62 22.54
N GLY A 686 15.07 -0.47 22.77
CA GLY A 686 15.46 0.73 22.07
C GLY A 686 14.92 2.01 22.67
N LEU A 687 15.64 3.07 22.36
CA LEU A 687 15.40 4.43 22.80
C LEU A 687 14.55 5.16 21.75
N MET A 688 13.51 5.84 22.19
CA MET A 688 12.57 6.54 21.30
C MET A 688 12.56 8.02 21.66
N ILE A 689 13.22 8.85 20.86
CA ILE A 689 13.38 10.28 21.16
C ILE A 689 12.46 11.08 20.26
N PHE A 690 11.56 11.85 20.86
CA PHE A 690 10.72 12.83 20.19
C PHE A 690 11.30 14.23 20.39
N ALA A 691 12.00 14.74 19.38
CA ALA A 691 12.66 16.05 19.42
C ALA A 691 11.71 17.15 18.93
N ASP A 692 10.72 17.50 19.73
CA ASP A 692 9.88 18.70 19.58
C ASP A 692 9.07 18.92 20.85
N LYS A 693 9.04 20.16 21.36
CA LYS A 693 8.20 20.55 22.51
C LYS A 693 6.71 20.22 22.28
N ARG A 694 6.25 20.20 21.02
CA ARG A 694 4.84 19.95 20.69
C ARG A 694 4.37 18.54 21.06
N PHE A 695 5.25 17.53 21.11
CA PHE A 695 4.86 16.18 21.54
C PHE A 695 4.43 16.12 23.01
N ALA A 696 4.88 17.08 23.83
CA ALA A 696 4.48 17.16 25.24
C ALA A 696 3.02 17.60 25.46
N ARG A 697 2.36 18.17 24.44
CA ARG A 697 0.96 18.58 24.56
C ARG A 697 0.03 17.37 24.62
N ALA A 698 -0.99 17.44 25.47
CA ALA A 698 -1.93 16.34 25.70
C ALA A 698 -2.70 15.90 24.43
N ASP A 699 -3.00 16.83 23.52
CA ASP A 699 -3.68 16.55 22.24
C ASP A 699 -2.88 15.67 21.28
N LYS A 700 -1.55 15.73 21.37
CA LYS A 700 -0.61 14.93 20.57
C LYS A 700 -0.20 13.66 21.28
N ARG A 701 0.20 13.79 22.55
CA ARG A 701 0.58 12.67 23.40
C ARG A 701 -0.53 11.63 23.48
N GLY A 702 -1.78 12.07 23.65
CA GLY A 702 -2.95 11.19 23.73
C GLY A 702 -3.29 10.43 22.44
N LYS A 703 -2.73 10.82 21.29
CA LYS A 703 -2.91 10.12 20.01
C LYS A 703 -1.76 9.17 19.66
N LEU A 704 -0.73 9.06 20.50
CA LEU A 704 0.26 7.99 20.36
C LEU A 704 -0.39 6.63 20.72
N PRO A 705 0.14 5.50 20.27
CA PRO A 705 -0.33 4.20 20.72
C PRO A 705 -0.21 4.03 22.23
N ARG A 706 -1.19 3.34 22.84
CA ARG A 706 -1.26 3.17 24.31
C ARG A 706 0.00 2.52 24.88
N TRP A 707 0.55 1.54 24.16
CA TRP A 707 1.78 0.84 24.55
C TRP A 707 3.02 1.74 24.58
N ILE A 708 3.04 2.89 23.88
CA ILE A 708 4.11 3.90 24.03
C ILE A 708 3.79 4.82 25.21
N GLN A 709 2.52 5.26 25.31
CA GLN A 709 2.08 6.20 26.33
C GLN A 709 2.32 5.69 27.76
N GLU A 710 2.10 4.40 28.01
CA GLU A 710 2.26 3.78 29.33
C GLU A 710 3.70 3.87 29.88
N HIS A 711 4.68 4.06 29.00
CA HIS A 711 6.09 4.20 29.37
C HIS A 711 6.61 5.65 29.28
N ILE A 712 5.77 6.60 28.88
CA ILE A 712 6.10 8.03 28.98
C ILE A 712 5.82 8.47 30.42
N THR A 713 6.86 8.50 31.26
CA THR A 713 6.77 9.07 32.61
C THR A 713 6.71 10.59 32.55
N ASP A 714 6.08 11.23 33.54
CA ASP A 714 6.01 12.70 33.59
C ASP A 714 7.40 13.34 33.76
N SER A 715 8.36 12.63 34.36
CA SER A 715 9.77 13.06 34.42
C SER A 715 10.44 13.11 33.05
N ASN A 716 10.02 12.26 32.11
CA ASN A 716 10.57 12.19 30.74
C ASN A 716 9.90 13.19 29.79
N LEU A 717 9.03 14.06 30.31
CA LEU A 717 8.29 15.06 29.53
C LEU A 717 9.08 16.37 29.45
N ASN A 718 9.32 16.84 28.22
CA ASN A 718 9.96 18.14 27.96
C ASN A 718 11.36 18.27 28.60
N LEU A 719 12.19 17.27 28.36
CA LEU A 719 13.59 17.20 28.78
C LEU A 719 14.48 18.19 28.01
N THR A 720 15.60 18.55 28.62
CA THR A 720 16.76 19.14 27.93
C THR A 720 17.59 18.06 27.21
N VAL A 721 18.50 18.46 26.33
CA VAL A 721 19.36 17.51 25.59
C VAL A 721 20.27 16.74 26.56
N ASP A 722 20.94 17.43 27.48
CA ASP A 722 21.80 16.80 28.50
C ASP A 722 21.05 15.81 29.42
N GLU A 723 19.85 16.17 29.88
CA GLU A 723 19.01 15.30 30.71
C GLU A 723 18.61 14.03 29.95
N ALA A 724 18.20 14.19 28.69
CA ALA A 724 17.83 13.05 27.84
C ALA A 724 19.01 12.10 27.61
N VAL A 725 20.21 12.66 27.44
CA VAL A 725 21.48 11.94 27.32
C VAL A 725 21.79 11.13 28.60
N GLN A 726 21.60 11.72 29.78
CA GLN A 726 21.82 11.01 31.05
C GLN A 726 20.86 9.84 31.23
N ILE A 727 19.57 10.04 30.91
CA ILE A 727 18.54 9.00 30.98
C ILE A 727 18.85 7.89 29.96
N ALA A 728 19.21 8.26 28.73
CA ALA A 728 19.60 7.32 27.68
C ALA A 728 20.78 6.44 28.11
N LYS A 729 21.81 7.06 28.70
CA LYS A 729 22.99 6.34 29.22
C LYS A 729 22.64 5.38 30.34
N HIS A 730 21.76 5.78 31.26
CA HIS A 730 21.29 4.91 32.34
C HIS A 730 20.48 3.72 31.78
N PHE A 731 19.54 4.01 30.88
CA PHE A 731 18.71 3.01 30.22
C PHE A 731 19.55 1.97 29.48
N LEU A 732 20.46 2.40 28.62
CA LEU A 732 21.32 1.49 27.83
C LEU A 732 22.21 0.64 28.73
N ARG A 733 22.78 1.21 29.81
CA ARG A 733 23.60 0.46 30.77
C ARG A 733 22.80 -0.60 31.52
N GLN A 734 21.58 -0.29 31.92
CA GLN A 734 20.69 -1.31 32.47
C GLN A 734 20.45 -2.35 31.39
N MET A 735 19.91 -1.97 30.23
CA MET A 735 19.48 -2.90 29.19
C MET A 735 20.60 -3.82 28.65
N ALA A 736 21.85 -3.36 28.68
CA ALA A 736 23.01 -4.16 28.28
C ALA A 736 23.33 -5.35 29.21
N GLN A 737 22.73 -5.42 30.40
CA GLN A 737 22.89 -6.58 31.29
C GLN A 737 22.21 -7.83 30.72
N PRO A 738 22.79 -9.03 30.93
CA PRO A 738 22.22 -10.27 30.43
C PRO A 738 20.82 -10.49 30.98
N PHE A 739 19.88 -10.77 30.07
CA PHE A 739 18.50 -11.06 30.42
C PHE A 739 18.29 -12.57 30.41
N GLN A 740 18.18 -13.19 31.60
CA GLN A 740 17.72 -14.57 31.72
C GLN A 740 16.19 -14.55 31.73
N GLN A 741 15.58 -15.12 30.68
CA GLN A 741 14.12 -15.30 30.58
C GLN A 741 13.62 -16.44 31.45
#